data_AF-I0UTY2-F1
#
_entry.id   AF-I0UTY2-F1
#
_cell.length_a   1.000
_cell.length_b   1.000
_cell.length_c   1.000
_cell.angle_alpha   90.00
_cell.angle_beta   90.00
_cell.angle_gamma   90.00
#
_symmetry.space_group_name_H-M   'P 1'
#
loop_
_entity.id
_entity.type
_entity.pdbx_description
1 polymer ?
#
loop_
_entity_poly.entity_id
_entity_poly.type
_entity_poly.pdbx_seq_one_letter_code
_entity_poly.pdbx_strand_id
1 'polypeptide(L)'
;MSTFSSSKGVKKSVCAVALVGSLTFTSAPAFSAPSPNTQAAALPAAGQAPAQNDTPAVVSGTINWGIKASFRSYIGEPYAVGEGASYNAKDLFSFPAHHAVVSNDGNQVSLQGFGKVHYISHCTDRNNPETGCALNLTLSNPRIEFDAVKGSGTLYMTVRTKNYASGQWEGPHEIPVAALSLLTAQQQENNGVVTWTNVAANLTPEGNHAFSNFYSDGEGLDALTFSYAGKSAQGFTGSGYRLGKSWDSGADIADPQNTVRVGSYLFHASGARFGSDEQARYSVLEADTLREVSSGTLPMGKSARFAANPDSGEIIFAHESAGTVERYAVNEQGELVSRGAVAGLSLAKGENVMALGYNGASKTWGVLAVTGSAQARFISVDSNGAVTVQKADSPKDYDTAISAVNDVSEYYGDTFTGDTRTLAALPDGSFVYAPNKVIRDAADKQVQGGQLVHLSTKGFSVAAGSTDDATAKAYMNGLMTTPDGYVYRWNNYAPAVSAVQVLAYDGSSFRTVRATAKAPQGIGELASLLSAGDKIVAVDAANGRLVWLSKDLSVEKELPLTGLKKTDKTGSANALELPNGDIIYPTMLEKNDGLSTNLWLNRLVKSTPNQPRSEDPQKPQEPQPQPQRFSDVPATDQFYSEVQWLGSQNITTGYPDGTFRPGQNVERAAMAAYFYRMAGSPEVTV
;
A
#
# COMPACT_ATOMS: atom_id res chain seq x y z
N MET A 1 -40.72 -8.85 24.47
CA MET A 1 -40.75 -8.40 25.89
C MET A 1 -39.82 -9.34 26.65
N SER A 2 -38.73 -8.97 27.30
CA SER A 2 -38.15 -7.66 27.63
C SER A 2 -36.63 -7.82 27.73
N THR A 3 -35.94 -6.73 27.42
CA THR A 3 -34.49 -6.45 27.47
C THR A 3 -33.82 -6.76 28.81
N PHE A 4 -32.53 -7.12 28.79
CA PHE A 4 -31.59 -6.73 29.85
C PHE A 4 -30.25 -6.30 29.27
N SER A 5 -29.73 -5.22 29.86
CA SER A 5 -28.57 -4.44 29.48
C SER A 5 -27.64 -4.32 30.70
N SER A 6 -26.33 -4.27 30.42
CA SER A 6 -25.33 -3.40 31.06
C SER A 6 -24.72 -3.71 32.45
N SER A 7 -23.40 -3.98 32.39
CA SER A 7 -22.28 -3.28 33.08
C SER A 7 -21.77 -3.65 34.49
N LYS A 8 -20.46 -3.34 34.62
CA LYS A 8 -19.57 -3.21 35.79
C LYS A 8 -18.90 -4.52 36.23
N GLY A 9 -17.58 -4.67 36.28
CA GLY A 9 -16.49 -3.72 36.51
C GLY A 9 -15.98 -3.91 37.94
N VAL A 10 -14.90 -4.68 38.15
CA VAL A 10 -14.21 -4.79 39.45
C VAL A 10 -12.70 -4.88 39.26
N LYS A 11 -12.01 -3.89 39.86
CA LYS A 11 -10.57 -3.83 40.13
C LYS A 11 -10.17 -4.88 41.17
N LYS A 12 -8.98 -5.46 41.08
CA LYS A 12 -8.28 -6.01 42.26
C LYS A 12 -6.79 -5.63 42.24
N SER A 13 -6.39 -4.88 43.27
CA SER A 13 -5.02 -4.65 43.68
C SER A 13 -4.53 -5.79 44.58
N VAL A 14 -3.25 -6.13 44.39
CA VAL A 14 -2.20 -6.50 45.36
C VAL A 14 -2.52 -7.51 46.48
N CYS A 15 -1.76 -8.62 46.47
CA CYS A 15 -1.24 -9.22 47.71
C CYS A 15 0.16 -9.79 47.45
N ALA A 16 1.12 -9.38 48.27
CA ALA A 16 2.51 -9.83 48.29
C ALA A 16 2.64 -11.17 49.02
N VAL A 17 3.51 -12.05 48.54
CA VAL A 17 4.06 -13.17 49.31
C VAL A 17 5.56 -13.22 49.05
N ALA A 18 6.33 -13.02 50.13
CA ALA A 18 7.77 -13.20 50.18
C ALA A 18 8.11 -14.69 50.32
N LEU A 19 9.14 -15.16 49.60
CA LEU A 19 9.80 -16.43 49.87
C LEU A 19 11.31 -16.23 49.73
N VAL A 20 11.99 -16.40 50.85
CA VAL A 20 13.44 -16.33 51.05
C VAL A 20 14.06 -17.64 50.56
N GLY A 21 15.07 -17.55 49.70
CA GLY A 21 15.88 -18.69 49.26
C GLY A 21 17.34 -18.28 49.13
N SER A 22 18.13 -18.64 50.14
CA SER A 22 19.56 -18.37 50.29
C SER A 22 20.38 -19.30 49.40
N LEU A 23 21.31 -18.79 48.60
CA LEU A 23 22.46 -19.55 48.08
C LEU A 23 23.71 -18.67 48.06
N THR A 24 24.79 -19.30 48.48
CA THR A 24 26.08 -18.79 48.97
C THR A 24 27.05 -18.40 47.85
N PHE A 25 27.73 -17.25 47.99
CA PHE A 25 28.89 -16.88 47.18
C PHE A 25 30.18 -17.35 47.87
N THR A 26 30.99 -18.15 47.16
CA THR A 26 32.37 -18.47 47.57
C THR A 26 33.35 -17.42 47.06
N SER A 27 34.27 -17.01 47.94
CA SER A 27 35.23 -15.92 47.79
C SER A 27 36.59 -16.35 47.21
N ALA A 28 37.09 -15.55 46.26
CA ALA A 28 38.49 -15.11 46.02
C ALA A 28 39.54 -16.18 45.59
N PRO A 29 40.69 -15.83 44.94
CA PRO A 29 41.59 -14.74 45.37
C PRO A 29 42.01 -13.72 44.28
N ALA A 30 42.41 -12.55 44.77
CA ALA A 30 43.17 -11.53 44.07
C ALA A 30 44.63 -11.98 43.87
N PHE A 31 45.22 -11.65 42.72
CA PHE A 31 46.65 -11.64 42.51
C PHE A 31 47.10 -10.26 42.04
N SER A 32 48.08 -9.72 42.75
CA SER A 32 48.80 -8.47 42.50
C SER A 32 49.96 -8.67 41.51
N ALA A 33 50.33 -7.56 40.86
CA ALA A 33 51.17 -7.40 39.67
C ALA A 33 52.64 -7.90 39.74
N PRO A 34 53.35 -7.86 38.59
CA PRO A 34 54.38 -6.82 38.45
C PRO A 34 54.45 -6.14 37.05
N SER A 35 54.84 -4.87 37.04
CA SER A 35 55.19 -4.08 35.84
C SER A 35 56.53 -4.52 35.22
N PRO A 36 56.77 -4.17 33.94
CA PRO A 36 58.00 -3.45 33.64
C PRO A 36 57.79 -2.22 32.71
N ASN A 37 58.55 -1.16 33.01
CA ASN A 37 58.95 -0.06 32.11
C ASN A 37 59.54 -0.64 30.79
N THR A 38 59.52 -0.03 29.61
CA THR A 38 59.93 1.35 29.28
C THR A 38 59.59 1.67 27.80
N GLN A 39 59.39 2.97 27.51
CA GLN A 39 59.49 3.69 26.22
C GLN A 39 58.30 3.68 25.25
N ALA A 40 57.32 4.54 25.53
CA ALA A 40 56.59 5.27 24.48
C ALA A 40 57.32 6.60 24.24
N ALA A 41 57.76 6.83 23.00
CA ALA A 41 58.30 8.11 22.57
C ALA A 41 57.18 9.17 22.51
N ALA A 42 57.48 10.35 23.02
CA ALA A 42 56.56 11.49 23.08
C ALA A 42 56.14 11.96 21.68
N LEU A 43 54.84 12.07 21.45
CA LEU A 43 54.25 12.86 20.37
C LEU A 43 54.38 14.35 20.76
N PRO A 44 54.88 15.24 19.87
CA PRO A 44 55.00 16.66 20.20
C PRO A 44 53.64 17.34 20.27
N ALA A 45 53.57 18.30 21.19
CA ALA A 45 52.41 19.13 21.48
C ALA A 45 52.00 20.04 20.31
N ALA A 46 50.72 20.41 20.35
CA ALA A 46 49.96 21.25 19.45
C ALA A 46 50.71 22.48 18.87
N GLY A 47 50.69 22.61 17.55
CA GLY A 47 50.74 23.89 16.86
C GLY A 47 49.33 24.42 16.66
N GLN A 48 49.03 25.60 17.20
CA GLN A 48 47.81 26.34 16.93
C GLN A 48 47.72 26.71 15.44
N ALA A 49 46.68 26.25 14.75
CA ALA A 49 46.24 26.79 13.47
C ALA A 49 45.03 27.72 13.72
N PRO A 50 44.91 28.84 12.98
CA PRO A 50 43.99 29.92 13.32
C PRO A 50 42.53 29.50 13.14
N ALA A 51 41.66 30.07 13.99
CA ALA A 51 40.21 29.92 13.90
C ALA A 51 39.70 30.47 12.56
N GLN A 52 39.37 29.56 11.64
CA GLN A 52 38.52 29.84 10.50
C GLN A 52 37.10 29.39 10.87
N ASN A 53 36.16 30.33 10.83
CA ASN A 53 34.73 30.03 10.79
C ASN A 53 34.42 29.35 9.46
N ASP A 54 34.78 28.08 9.32
CA ASP A 54 34.36 27.26 8.19
C ASP A 54 32.99 26.69 8.50
N THR A 55 31.96 27.46 8.15
CA THR A 55 30.71 26.81 7.73
C THR A 55 31.09 26.02 6.48
N PRO A 56 30.97 24.67 6.44
CA PRO A 56 31.33 23.91 5.26
C PRO A 56 30.58 24.49 4.06
N ALA A 57 31.30 24.78 2.98
CA ALA A 57 30.68 25.26 1.74
C ALA A 57 29.61 24.23 1.34
N VAL A 58 28.34 24.64 1.38
CA VAL A 58 27.20 23.81 0.97
C VAL A 58 27.43 23.41 -0.47
N VAL A 59 27.71 22.13 -0.70
CA VAL A 59 27.59 21.53 -2.03
C VAL A 59 26.11 21.63 -2.38
N SER A 60 25.76 22.09 -3.57
CA SER A 60 24.36 22.26 -3.99
C SER A 60 23.64 20.90 -4.05
N GLY A 61 23.12 20.47 -2.91
CA GLY A 61 22.50 19.17 -2.72
C GLY A 61 21.72 19.11 -1.41
N THR A 62 20.73 18.23 -1.37
CA THR A 62 19.82 18.05 -0.24
C THR A 62 19.41 16.60 -0.13
N ILE A 63 19.09 16.14 1.08
CA ILE A 63 18.39 14.87 1.32
C ILE A 63 17.08 15.23 2.01
N ASN A 64 15.97 14.94 1.34
CA ASN A 64 14.62 15.13 1.86
C ASN A 64 14.01 13.76 2.20
N TRP A 65 13.54 13.62 3.44
CA TRP A 65 13.02 12.35 3.93
C TRP A 65 11.98 12.54 5.04
N GLY A 66 10.89 11.80 4.96
CA GLY A 66 9.84 11.83 5.98
C GLY A 66 10.08 10.93 7.18
N ILE A 67 11.07 10.03 7.14
CA ILE A 67 11.19 8.90 8.07
C ILE A 67 10.09 7.86 7.79
N LYS A 68 8.92 7.99 8.43
CA LYS A 68 7.74 7.16 8.20
C LYS A 68 6.50 7.93 8.66
N ALA A 69 5.47 8.01 7.81
CA ALA A 69 4.22 8.70 8.16
C ALA A 69 3.64 8.22 9.51
N SER A 70 3.56 6.90 9.71
CA SER A 70 3.03 6.30 10.95
C SER A 70 3.79 6.68 12.21
N PHE A 71 5.11 6.75 12.10
CA PHE A 71 5.97 7.15 13.19
C PHE A 71 5.71 8.60 13.58
N ARG A 72 5.60 9.50 12.59
CA ARG A 72 5.28 10.91 12.82
C ARG A 72 3.88 11.08 13.39
N SER A 73 2.88 10.35 12.90
CA SER A 73 1.51 10.42 13.44
C SER A 73 1.43 9.89 14.88
N TYR A 74 2.18 8.83 15.21
CA TYR A 74 2.19 8.24 16.55
C TYR A 74 2.94 9.10 17.59
N ILE A 75 4.13 9.62 17.23
CA ILE A 75 4.95 10.41 18.14
C ILE A 75 4.53 11.88 18.16
N GLY A 76 4.04 12.40 17.03
CA GLY A 76 3.75 13.80 16.79
C GLY A 76 4.95 14.57 16.24
N GLU A 77 4.97 15.88 16.49
CA GLU A 77 6.06 16.78 16.10
C GLU A 77 7.39 16.40 16.76
N PRO A 78 8.53 16.58 16.07
CA PRO A 78 9.85 16.36 16.66
C PRO A 78 10.06 17.26 17.87
N TYR A 79 10.78 16.75 18.88
CA TYR A 79 11.18 17.55 20.04
C TYR A 79 12.13 18.68 19.63
N ALA A 80 13.05 18.38 18.72
CA ALA A 80 13.94 19.37 18.13
C ALA A 80 14.35 18.97 16.72
N VAL A 81 14.47 19.97 15.85
CA VAL A 81 15.14 19.89 14.55
C VAL A 81 16.23 20.94 14.55
N GLY A 82 17.45 20.56 14.21
CA GLY A 82 18.58 21.49 14.32
C GLY A 82 19.83 21.02 13.61
N GLU A 83 20.95 21.68 13.91
CA GLU A 83 22.27 21.40 13.33
C GLU A 83 22.27 21.45 11.78
N GLY A 84 21.38 22.25 11.19
CA GLY A 84 21.25 22.41 9.73
C GLY A 84 20.06 21.68 9.11
N ALA A 85 19.47 20.70 9.80
CA ALA A 85 18.20 20.13 9.37
C ALA A 85 17.08 21.16 9.49
N SER A 86 16.09 21.06 8.61
CA SER A 86 14.87 21.88 8.65
C SER A 86 13.63 21.01 8.45
N TYR A 87 12.47 21.53 8.84
CA TYR A 87 11.18 20.86 8.67
C TYR A 87 10.18 21.76 7.94
N ASN A 88 9.50 21.23 6.93
CA ASN A 88 8.36 21.90 6.28
C ASN A 88 7.30 20.89 5.81
N ALA A 89 6.08 21.36 5.54
CA ALA A 89 4.94 20.48 5.20
C ALA A 89 5.08 19.73 3.85
N LYS A 90 5.93 20.21 2.94
CA LYS A 90 6.14 19.65 1.61
C LYS A 90 7.25 18.59 1.61
N ASP A 91 8.42 18.96 2.11
CA ASP A 91 9.64 18.14 2.07
C ASP A 91 9.84 17.32 3.34
N LEU A 92 9.00 17.52 4.36
CA LEU A 92 9.14 16.96 5.70
C LEU A 92 10.51 17.36 6.26
N PHE A 93 11.45 16.44 6.48
CA PHE A 93 12.80 16.79 6.92
C PHE A 93 13.74 17.00 5.74
N SER A 94 14.41 18.15 5.72
CA SER A 94 15.46 18.47 4.75
C SER A 94 16.82 18.56 5.44
N PHE A 95 17.78 17.79 4.96
CA PHE A 95 19.16 17.76 5.40
C PHE A 95 20.05 18.30 4.28
N PRO A 96 20.67 19.48 4.42
CA PRO A 96 21.57 20.00 3.42
C PRO A 96 22.78 19.08 3.24
N ALA A 97 23.25 18.91 2.00
CA ALA A 97 24.47 18.19 1.70
C ALA A 97 25.69 19.12 1.78
N HIS A 98 26.81 18.60 2.31
CA HIS A 98 28.08 19.34 2.34
C HIS A 98 29.20 18.62 1.61
N HIS A 99 29.00 17.37 1.21
CA HIS A 99 29.99 16.60 0.46
C HIS A 99 29.32 15.56 -0.42
N ALA A 100 29.81 15.42 -1.66
CA ALA A 100 29.37 14.39 -2.60
C ALA A 100 30.58 13.85 -3.36
N VAL A 101 30.71 12.53 -3.42
CA VAL A 101 31.65 11.83 -4.31
C VAL A 101 30.84 11.18 -5.40
N VAL A 102 31.11 11.56 -6.65
CA VAL A 102 30.40 11.04 -7.84
C VAL A 102 31.43 10.44 -8.77
N SER A 103 31.24 9.17 -9.11
CA SER A 103 32.04 8.46 -10.13
C SER A 103 31.96 9.14 -11.50
N ASN A 104 32.95 8.87 -12.37
CA ASN A 104 33.04 9.54 -13.67
C ASN A 104 31.84 9.31 -14.59
N ASP A 105 31.20 8.14 -14.46
CA ASP A 105 29.99 7.72 -15.17
C ASP A 105 28.70 8.04 -14.40
N GLY A 106 28.81 8.67 -13.21
CA GLY A 106 27.69 9.03 -12.35
C GLY A 106 26.97 7.85 -11.68
N ASN A 107 27.46 6.61 -11.87
CA ASN A 107 26.74 5.41 -11.44
C ASN A 107 26.90 5.09 -9.96
N GLN A 108 28.04 5.46 -9.37
CA GLN A 108 28.31 5.37 -7.95
C GLN A 108 28.37 6.75 -7.32
N VAL A 109 27.61 6.95 -6.24
CA VAL A 109 27.54 8.20 -5.50
C VAL A 109 27.57 7.93 -4.00
N SER A 110 28.35 8.74 -3.28
CA SER A 110 28.29 8.89 -1.83
C SER A 110 27.96 10.33 -1.49
N LEU A 111 26.81 10.58 -0.87
CA LEU A 111 26.27 11.90 -0.56
C LEU A 111 26.16 12.06 0.97
N GLN A 112 26.89 13.02 1.53
CA GLN A 112 26.89 13.32 2.95
C GLN A 112 26.07 14.58 3.25
N GLY A 113 24.98 14.38 3.99
CA GLY A 113 24.17 15.41 4.63
C GLY A 113 24.62 15.70 6.05
N PHE A 114 24.11 16.80 6.61
CA PHE A 114 24.25 17.14 8.01
C PHE A 114 22.92 17.63 8.59
N GLY A 115 22.82 17.63 9.91
CA GLY A 115 21.61 18.00 10.63
C GLY A 115 21.09 16.90 11.53
N LYS A 116 20.15 17.27 12.39
CA LYS A 116 19.65 16.44 13.48
C LYS A 116 18.13 16.55 13.60
N VAL A 117 17.48 15.41 13.77
CA VAL A 117 16.07 15.29 14.17
C VAL A 117 16.01 14.49 15.45
N HIS A 118 15.34 15.03 16.46
CA HIS A 118 15.23 14.43 17.79
C HIS A 118 13.76 14.24 18.17
N TYR A 119 13.41 13.00 18.49
CA TYR A 119 12.09 12.57 18.94
C TYR A 119 12.12 12.08 20.38
N ILE A 120 11.10 12.43 21.15
CA ILE A 120 10.87 11.92 22.50
C ILE A 120 9.40 11.52 22.64
N SER A 121 9.13 10.47 23.41
CA SER A 121 7.77 10.08 23.78
C SER A 121 7.75 9.34 25.12
N HIS A 122 6.55 9.14 25.66
CA HIS A 122 6.32 8.49 26.96
C HIS A 122 7.13 9.16 28.07
N CYS A 123 6.91 10.48 28.22
CA CYS A 123 7.68 11.33 29.13
C CYS A 123 6.91 11.64 30.41
N THR A 124 7.55 11.41 31.55
CA THR A 124 7.15 11.95 32.86
C THR A 124 7.67 13.38 33.05
N ASP A 125 8.79 13.74 32.41
CA ASP A 125 9.34 15.08 32.36
C ASP A 125 9.96 15.38 30.98
N ARG A 126 9.34 16.28 30.21
CA ARG A 126 9.82 16.68 28.87
C ARG A 126 10.97 17.69 28.91
N ASN A 127 11.21 18.33 30.06
CA ASN A 127 12.32 19.27 30.23
C ASN A 127 13.65 18.55 30.49
N ASN A 128 13.58 17.30 30.96
CA ASN A 128 14.73 16.44 31.14
C ASN A 128 14.55 15.11 30.38
N PRO A 129 14.59 15.12 29.03
CA PRO A 129 14.23 13.97 28.21
C PRO A 129 15.18 12.77 28.34
N GLU A 130 16.39 12.97 28.88
CA GLU A 130 17.37 11.90 29.10
C GLU A 130 16.88 10.89 30.16
N THR A 131 16.36 11.41 31.28
CA THR A 131 15.83 10.59 32.39
C THR A 131 14.31 10.51 32.39
N GLY A 132 13.65 11.52 31.86
CA GLY A 132 12.20 11.70 31.93
C GLY A 132 11.41 11.02 30.82
N CYS A 133 12.03 10.54 29.75
CA CYS A 133 11.34 9.88 28.64
C CYS A 133 11.79 8.42 28.47
N ALA A 134 10.83 7.54 28.18
CA ALA A 134 11.10 6.14 27.90
C ALA A 134 11.50 5.91 26.43
N LEU A 135 10.97 6.70 25.50
CA LEU A 135 11.38 6.72 24.10
C LEU A 135 12.15 8.00 23.82
N ASN A 136 13.37 7.86 23.30
CA ASN A 136 14.22 8.99 22.94
C ASN A 136 15.08 8.57 21.75
N LEU A 137 14.85 9.15 20.58
CA LEU A 137 15.49 8.79 19.32
C LEU A 137 16.05 10.04 18.65
N THR A 138 17.35 10.02 18.40
CA THR A 138 18.05 11.05 17.62
C THR A 138 18.58 10.45 16.32
N LEU A 139 18.23 11.06 15.20
CA LEU A 139 18.71 10.74 13.87
C LEU A 139 19.52 11.93 13.34
N SER A 140 20.79 11.70 12.99
CA SER A 140 21.70 12.76 12.54
C SER A 140 22.53 12.37 11.33
N ASN A 141 22.98 13.38 10.60
CA ASN A 141 24.03 13.30 9.57
C ASN A 141 23.79 12.17 8.55
N PRO A 142 22.71 12.24 7.75
CA PRO A 142 22.41 11.19 6.79
C PRO A 142 23.51 11.08 5.73
N ARG A 143 23.87 9.86 5.37
CA ARG A 143 24.78 9.54 4.28
C ARG A 143 24.11 8.54 3.34
N ILE A 144 23.99 8.89 2.07
CA ILE A 144 23.46 7.99 1.04
C ILE A 144 24.62 7.42 0.25
N GLU A 145 24.62 6.11 0.05
CA GLU A 145 25.48 5.44 -0.92
C GLU A 145 24.62 4.65 -1.90
N PHE A 146 24.86 4.78 -3.20
CA PHE A 146 24.13 3.99 -4.18
C PHE A 146 24.96 3.60 -5.40
N ASP A 147 24.47 2.55 -6.06
CA ASP A 147 24.94 2.02 -7.35
C ASP A 147 23.73 1.99 -8.31
N ALA A 148 23.71 2.92 -9.25
CA ALA A 148 22.62 3.07 -10.20
C ALA A 148 22.49 1.87 -11.13
N VAL A 149 23.60 1.23 -11.53
CA VAL A 149 23.58 0.06 -12.42
C VAL A 149 22.92 -1.13 -11.72
N LYS A 150 23.17 -1.30 -10.42
CA LYS A 150 22.45 -2.29 -9.60
C LYS A 150 21.04 -1.87 -9.21
N GLY A 151 20.73 -0.58 -9.34
CA GLY A 151 19.45 -0.01 -8.91
C GLY A 151 19.27 -0.01 -7.39
N SER A 152 20.36 -0.05 -6.62
CA SER A 152 20.34 -0.25 -5.17
C SER A 152 21.18 0.78 -4.42
N GLY A 153 20.84 1.07 -3.17
CA GLY A 153 21.66 1.88 -2.28
C GLY A 153 21.34 1.66 -0.80
N THR A 154 21.91 2.49 0.05
CA THR A 154 21.71 2.47 1.50
C THR A 154 21.68 3.89 2.04
N LEU A 155 20.74 4.17 2.93
CA LEU A 155 20.75 5.35 3.79
C LEU A 155 21.39 4.96 5.12
N TYR A 156 22.52 5.59 5.44
CA TYR A 156 23.16 5.56 6.73
C TYR A 156 22.78 6.81 7.53
N MET A 157 22.65 6.67 8.85
CA MET A 157 22.55 7.83 9.75
C MET A 157 23.30 7.53 11.04
N THR A 158 23.78 8.57 11.70
CA THR A 158 24.21 8.49 13.10
C THR A 158 22.96 8.45 13.99
N VAL A 159 22.80 7.38 14.75
CA VAL A 159 21.63 7.14 15.59
C VAL A 159 22.02 7.02 17.05
N ARG A 160 21.32 7.75 17.91
CA ARG A 160 21.33 7.55 19.37
C ARG A 160 19.89 7.26 19.80
N THR A 161 19.67 6.13 20.46
CA THR A 161 18.31 5.69 20.81
C THR A 161 18.27 5.17 22.25
N LYS A 162 17.14 5.37 22.91
CA LYS A 162 16.78 4.67 24.15
C LYS A 162 15.73 3.62 23.79
N ASN A 163 16.13 2.36 23.89
CA ASN A 163 15.26 1.24 23.56
C ASN A 163 14.06 1.21 24.52
N TYR A 164 12.84 1.25 24.00
CA TYR A 164 11.63 1.40 24.81
C TYR A 164 11.40 0.20 25.76
N ALA A 165 11.67 -1.01 25.30
CA ALA A 165 11.40 -2.23 26.07
C ALA A 165 12.45 -2.47 27.18
N SER A 166 13.73 -2.26 26.87
CA SER A 166 14.82 -2.51 27.82
C SER A 166 15.22 -1.29 28.66
N GLY A 167 14.84 -0.09 28.22
CA GLY A 167 15.23 1.19 28.81
C GLY A 167 16.71 1.54 28.62
N GLN A 168 17.47 0.74 27.88
CA GLN A 168 18.91 0.93 27.66
C GLN A 168 19.17 1.98 26.57
N TRP A 169 20.30 2.67 26.72
CA TRP A 169 20.81 3.62 25.74
C TRP A 169 21.81 2.97 24.80
N GLU A 170 21.71 3.32 23.52
CA GLU A 170 22.63 2.91 22.47
C GLU A 170 23.03 4.11 21.61
N GLY A 171 24.25 4.07 21.08
CA GLY A 171 24.82 5.13 20.24
C GLY A 171 25.31 6.37 21.01
N PRO A 172 25.72 7.42 20.28
CA PRO A 172 25.58 7.61 18.84
C PRO A 172 26.51 6.71 18.01
N HIS A 173 25.95 5.91 17.10
CA HIS A 173 26.70 5.13 16.10
C HIS A 173 26.12 5.36 14.71
N GLU A 174 26.96 5.32 13.68
CA GLU A 174 26.46 5.27 12.31
C GLU A 174 25.99 3.85 11.97
N ILE A 175 24.74 3.73 11.52
CA ILE A 175 24.12 2.45 11.14
C ILE A 175 23.46 2.57 9.76
N PRO A 176 23.35 1.48 8.98
CA PRO A 176 22.48 1.45 7.82
C PRO A 176 21.04 1.49 8.32
N VAL A 177 20.33 2.59 8.12
CA VAL A 177 18.93 2.74 8.57
C VAL A 177 17.96 2.13 7.56
N ALA A 178 18.22 2.33 6.27
CA ALA A 178 17.33 1.84 5.21
C ALA A 178 18.10 1.35 3.99
N ALA A 179 17.65 0.23 3.43
CA ALA A 179 18.00 -0.18 2.07
C ALA A 179 17.21 0.68 1.07
N LEU A 180 17.88 1.18 0.04
CA LEU A 180 17.31 2.03 -0.99
C LEU A 180 17.20 1.27 -2.32
N SER A 181 16.11 1.51 -3.04
CA SER A 181 15.90 1.02 -4.39
C SER A 181 15.67 2.18 -5.34
N LEU A 182 16.51 2.25 -6.38
CA LEU A 182 16.41 3.22 -7.46
C LEU A 182 15.47 2.74 -8.57
N LEU A 183 14.95 1.51 -8.49
CA LEU A 183 14.26 0.83 -9.58
C LEU A 183 12.95 1.50 -10.03
N THR A 184 12.30 2.29 -9.16
CA THR A 184 11.16 3.16 -9.47
C THR A 184 11.51 4.65 -9.46
N ALA A 185 12.76 4.98 -9.13
CA ALA A 185 13.21 6.34 -8.97
C ALA A 185 13.35 7.04 -10.33
N GLN A 186 13.16 8.35 -10.30
CA GLN A 186 13.37 9.20 -11.46
C GLN A 186 14.57 10.09 -11.22
N GLN A 187 15.45 10.13 -12.22
CA GLN A 187 16.61 11.00 -12.24
C GLN A 187 16.35 12.17 -13.20
N GLN A 188 16.67 13.39 -12.76
CA GLN A 188 16.65 14.59 -13.58
C GLN A 188 17.92 15.40 -13.34
N GLU A 189 18.53 15.93 -14.40
CA GLU A 189 19.68 16.83 -14.31
C GLU A 189 19.26 18.22 -14.77
N ASN A 190 19.50 19.23 -13.94
CA ASN A 190 19.30 20.63 -14.29
C ASN A 190 20.52 21.43 -13.83
N ASN A 191 21.21 22.08 -14.76
CA ASN A 191 22.36 22.95 -14.49
C ASN A 191 23.45 22.29 -13.61
N GLY A 192 23.79 21.02 -13.89
CA GLY A 192 24.81 20.26 -13.15
C GLY A 192 24.38 19.80 -11.76
N VAL A 193 23.11 19.96 -11.39
CA VAL A 193 22.51 19.34 -10.20
C VAL A 193 21.64 18.18 -10.63
N VAL A 194 21.97 17.00 -10.12
CA VAL A 194 21.20 15.77 -10.34
C VAL A 194 20.24 15.60 -9.17
N THR A 195 18.97 15.38 -9.48
CA THR A 195 17.91 15.10 -8.50
C THR A 195 17.36 13.70 -8.74
N TRP A 196 17.31 12.90 -7.68
CA TRP A 196 16.61 11.63 -7.63
C TRP A 196 15.34 11.78 -6.79
N THR A 197 14.20 11.39 -7.37
CA THR A 197 12.89 11.40 -6.69
C THR A 197 12.29 10.01 -6.64
N ASN A 198 11.42 9.75 -5.66
CA ASN A 198 10.72 8.48 -5.46
C ASN A 198 11.68 7.30 -5.25
N VAL A 199 12.78 7.52 -4.53
CA VAL A 199 13.70 6.44 -4.17
C VAL A 199 13.06 5.65 -3.04
N ALA A 200 12.70 4.40 -3.33
CA ALA A 200 12.06 3.54 -2.33
C ALA A 200 13.04 3.23 -1.19
N ALA A 201 12.53 3.20 0.04
CA ALA A 201 13.31 2.97 1.24
C ALA A 201 12.63 1.94 2.13
N ASN A 202 13.39 0.93 2.54
CA ASN A 202 12.92 -0.18 3.38
C ASN A 202 13.85 -0.35 4.57
N LEU A 203 13.28 -0.53 5.74
CA LEU A 203 14.01 -0.58 7.01
C LEU A 203 14.96 -1.79 7.03
N THR A 204 16.21 -1.57 7.44
CA THR A 204 17.17 -2.65 7.71
C THR A 204 16.91 -3.25 9.11
N PRO A 205 17.48 -4.42 9.44
CA PRO A 205 17.42 -4.94 10.81
C PRO A 205 18.00 -3.96 11.84
N GLU A 206 19.12 -3.29 11.54
CA GLU A 206 19.74 -2.28 12.40
C GLU A 206 18.85 -1.04 12.55
N GLY A 207 18.23 -0.60 11.45
CA GLY A 207 17.24 0.48 11.46
C GLY A 207 16.04 0.10 12.35
N ASN A 208 15.49 -1.09 12.18
CA ASN A 208 14.38 -1.59 13.00
C ASN A 208 14.74 -1.63 14.49
N HIS A 209 15.96 -2.07 14.79
CA HIS A 209 16.50 -2.05 16.14
C HIS A 209 16.55 -0.64 16.75
N ALA A 210 16.98 0.34 15.96
CA ALA A 210 16.98 1.74 16.39
C ALA A 210 15.58 2.27 16.76
N PHE A 211 14.53 1.76 16.10
CA PHE A 211 13.13 1.98 16.42
C PHE A 211 12.57 0.97 17.46
N SER A 212 13.42 0.44 18.35
CA SER A 212 13.05 -0.51 19.42
C SER A 212 12.41 -1.82 18.94
N ASN A 213 12.63 -2.21 17.67
CA ASN A 213 12.02 -3.38 17.03
C ASN A 213 10.48 -3.33 16.99
N PHE A 214 9.89 -2.13 16.88
CA PHE A 214 8.45 -1.96 16.71
C PHE A 214 7.95 -2.33 15.31
N TYR A 215 8.86 -2.41 14.33
CA TYR A 215 8.54 -2.73 12.94
C TYR A 215 9.07 -4.11 12.55
N SER A 216 8.82 -4.51 11.31
CA SER A 216 9.44 -5.69 10.70
C SER A 216 10.67 -5.27 9.89
N ASP A 217 11.62 -6.19 9.73
CA ASP A 217 12.73 -5.99 8.80
C ASP A 217 12.17 -5.89 7.37
N GLY A 218 12.67 -4.95 6.58
CA GLY A 218 12.14 -4.67 5.24
C GLY A 218 10.89 -3.79 5.21
N GLU A 219 10.35 -3.38 6.36
CA GLU A 219 9.18 -2.48 6.45
C GLU A 219 9.40 -1.22 5.60
N GLY A 220 8.42 -0.89 4.76
CA GLY A 220 8.48 0.30 3.92
C GLY A 220 8.49 1.61 4.74
N LEU A 221 9.40 2.50 4.38
CA LEU A 221 9.54 3.85 4.92
C LEU A 221 9.04 4.88 3.90
N ASP A 222 9.04 6.15 4.29
CA ASP A 222 8.75 7.22 3.32
C ASP A 222 9.85 7.24 2.25
N ALA A 223 9.47 7.40 0.98
CA ALA A 223 10.42 7.48 -0.13
C ALA A 223 11.33 8.71 0.00
N LEU A 224 12.58 8.59 -0.44
CA LEU A 224 13.54 9.69 -0.42
C LEU A 224 13.50 10.51 -1.71
N THR A 225 13.77 11.80 -1.56
CA THR A 225 14.22 12.67 -2.64
C THR A 225 15.57 13.24 -2.25
N PHE A 226 16.57 13.16 -3.12
CA PHE A 226 17.87 13.78 -2.87
C PHE A 226 18.45 14.41 -4.11
N SER A 227 19.32 15.39 -3.91
CA SER A 227 20.01 16.10 -4.98
C SER A 227 21.49 16.29 -4.66
N TYR A 228 22.31 16.36 -5.71
CA TYR A 228 23.75 16.62 -5.60
C TYR A 228 24.30 17.31 -6.85
N ALA A 229 25.35 18.12 -6.67
CA ALA A 229 26.15 18.60 -7.79
C ALA A 229 26.95 17.44 -8.39
N GLY A 230 26.84 17.21 -9.69
CA GLY A 230 27.56 16.11 -10.33
C GLY A 230 27.00 15.74 -11.69
N LYS A 231 27.30 14.50 -12.09
CA LYS A 231 26.86 13.93 -13.37
C LYS A 231 25.73 12.94 -13.16
N SER A 232 24.81 12.90 -14.12
CA SER A 232 23.80 11.85 -14.15
C SER A 232 24.39 10.47 -14.43
N ALA A 233 23.80 9.46 -13.78
CA ALA A 233 24.13 8.05 -13.95
C ALA A 233 23.91 7.60 -15.40
N GLN A 234 24.97 7.09 -16.03
CA GLN A 234 24.98 6.63 -17.41
C GLN A 234 24.58 5.16 -17.51
N GLY A 235 23.64 4.85 -18.40
CA GLY A 235 23.20 3.47 -18.65
C GLY A 235 22.24 2.91 -17.60
N PHE A 236 21.76 3.73 -16.66
CA PHE A 236 20.69 3.36 -15.75
C PHE A 236 19.37 3.19 -16.52
N THR A 237 18.78 1.99 -16.45
CA THR A 237 17.53 1.66 -17.15
C THR A 237 16.32 1.52 -16.23
N GLY A 238 16.50 1.66 -14.91
CA GLY A 238 15.46 1.40 -13.91
C GLY A 238 14.82 0.01 -14.05
N SER A 239 13.65 -0.18 -13.47
CA SER A 239 12.88 -1.43 -13.63
C SER A 239 12.03 -1.49 -14.90
N GLY A 240 12.00 -0.44 -15.72
CA GLY A 240 10.94 -0.26 -16.72
C GLY A 240 9.58 0.10 -16.11
N TYR A 241 9.53 0.43 -14.81
CA TYR A 241 8.38 1.02 -14.14
C TYR A 241 8.79 2.28 -13.38
N ARG A 242 7.88 3.24 -13.30
CA ARG A 242 8.01 4.45 -12.47
C ARG A 242 6.72 4.68 -11.69
N LEU A 243 6.83 5.32 -10.53
CA LEU A 243 5.64 5.73 -9.80
C LEU A 243 4.88 6.81 -10.59
N GLY A 244 3.57 6.61 -10.73
CA GLY A 244 2.60 7.50 -11.36
C GLY A 244 1.81 8.29 -10.32
N LYS A 245 0.55 8.57 -10.64
CA LYS A 245 -0.38 9.21 -9.71
C LYS A 245 -0.88 8.19 -8.67
N SER A 246 -1.40 8.72 -7.57
CA SER A 246 -2.03 7.96 -6.51
C SER A 246 -3.37 8.59 -6.14
N TRP A 247 -4.29 7.79 -5.64
CA TRP A 247 -5.62 8.21 -5.19
C TRP A 247 -5.90 7.65 -3.79
N ASP A 248 -6.37 8.52 -2.91
CA ASP A 248 -6.82 8.17 -1.56
C ASP A 248 -8.29 7.73 -1.60
N SER A 249 -8.56 6.49 -1.21
CA SER A 249 -9.94 5.98 -1.18
C SER A 249 -10.81 6.62 -0.10
N GLY A 250 -10.20 7.22 0.93
CA GLY A 250 -10.91 7.67 2.13
C GLY A 250 -11.43 6.53 3.02
N ALA A 251 -11.34 5.27 2.57
CA ALA A 251 -11.81 4.08 3.27
C ALA A 251 -10.68 3.46 4.07
N ASP A 252 -11.02 2.93 5.25
CA ASP A 252 -10.02 2.34 6.13
C ASP A 252 -9.55 1.01 5.55
N ILE A 253 -8.24 0.72 5.65
CA ILE A 253 -7.69 -0.48 5.03
C ILE A 253 -8.24 -1.80 5.60
N ALA A 254 -8.79 -1.80 6.82
CA ALA A 254 -9.46 -2.96 7.40
C ALA A 254 -10.88 -3.17 6.87
N ASP A 255 -11.40 -2.24 6.06
CA ASP A 255 -12.71 -2.36 5.44
C ASP A 255 -12.60 -3.29 4.21
N PRO A 256 -13.66 -4.04 3.87
CA PRO A 256 -13.67 -4.84 2.67
C PRO A 256 -13.75 -3.93 1.45
N GLN A 257 -12.79 -4.05 0.55
CA GLN A 257 -12.72 -3.20 -0.65
C GLN A 257 -12.29 -4.04 -1.85
N ASN A 258 -12.65 -3.61 -3.05
CA ASN A 258 -12.20 -4.25 -4.28
C ASN A 258 -12.18 -3.23 -5.43
N THR A 259 -11.20 -3.37 -6.31
CA THR A 259 -11.01 -2.51 -7.49
C THR A 259 -11.00 -3.34 -8.76
N VAL A 260 -11.73 -2.94 -9.79
CA VAL A 260 -11.69 -3.63 -11.09
C VAL A 260 -11.58 -2.63 -12.22
N ARG A 261 -11.15 -3.12 -13.37
CA ARG A 261 -11.26 -2.37 -14.62
C ARG A 261 -12.71 -2.41 -15.13
N VAL A 262 -13.16 -1.31 -15.71
CA VAL A 262 -14.46 -1.14 -16.37
C VAL A 262 -14.30 -0.22 -17.58
N GLY A 263 -14.06 -0.81 -18.75
CA GLY A 263 -13.70 -0.07 -19.96
C GLY A 263 -12.36 0.66 -19.77
N SER A 264 -12.36 1.98 -19.97
CA SER A 264 -11.23 2.90 -19.74
C SER A 264 -11.12 3.40 -18.31
N TYR A 265 -12.03 2.99 -17.42
CA TYR A 265 -12.09 3.42 -16.03
C TYR A 265 -11.72 2.28 -15.08
N LEU A 266 -11.52 2.65 -13.82
CA LEU A 266 -11.51 1.75 -12.68
C LEU A 266 -12.79 1.97 -11.88
N PHE A 267 -13.39 0.89 -11.40
CA PHE A 267 -14.44 0.93 -10.42
C PHE A 267 -13.90 0.39 -9.11
N HIS A 268 -13.87 1.24 -8.10
CA HIS A 268 -13.49 0.89 -6.75
C HIS A 268 -14.75 0.90 -5.88
N ALA A 269 -14.93 -0.13 -5.05
CA ALA A 269 -15.96 -0.11 -4.03
C ALA A 269 -15.39 -0.53 -2.67
N SER A 270 -15.85 0.16 -1.63
CA SER A 270 -15.51 -0.09 -0.24
C SER A 270 -16.78 -0.30 0.58
N GLY A 271 -16.88 -1.44 1.25
CA GLY A 271 -17.94 -1.73 2.21
C GLY A 271 -17.68 -1.04 3.55
N ALA A 272 -18.61 -1.22 4.49
CA ALA A 272 -18.50 -0.66 5.83
C ALA A 272 -17.99 -1.68 6.85
N ARG A 273 -17.38 -1.19 7.93
CA ARG A 273 -16.94 -2.00 9.08
C ARG A 273 -18.05 -2.88 9.64
N PHE A 274 -17.66 -4.02 10.21
CA PHE A 274 -18.56 -4.94 10.90
C PHE A 274 -19.42 -4.18 11.94
N GLY A 275 -20.74 -4.40 11.90
CA GLY A 275 -21.70 -3.73 12.78
C GLY A 275 -22.25 -2.39 12.30
N SER A 276 -21.73 -1.82 11.19
CA SER A 276 -22.28 -0.61 10.57
C SER A 276 -23.45 -0.92 9.63
N ASP A 277 -24.46 -0.04 9.56
CA ASP A 277 -25.56 -0.10 8.59
C ASP A 277 -25.30 0.78 7.35
N GLU A 278 -24.08 1.30 7.20
CA GLU A 278 -23.68 2.09 6.04
C GLU A 278 -23.67 1.24 4.76
N GLN A 279 -24.14 1.86 3.68
CA GLN A 279 -24.04 1.31 2.33
C GLN A 279 -22.59 1.33 1.85
N ALA A 280 -22.27 0.42 0.92
CA ALA A 280 -20.97 0.44 0.25
C ALA A 280 -20.81 1.76 -0.52
N ARG A 281 -19.62 2.35 -0.45
CA ARG A 281 -19.23 3.49 -1.26
C ARG A 281 -18.59 3.00 -2.54
N TYR A 282 -18.75 3.74 -3.62
CA TYR A 282 -18.05 3.51 -4.86
C TYR A 282 -17.37 4.78 -5.36
N SER A 283 -16.29 4.59 -6.10
CA SER A 283 -15.60 5.60 -6.87
C SER A 283 -15.28 5.06 -8.27
N VAL A 284 -15.51 5.87 -9.29
CA VAL A 284 -15.08 5.65 -10.66
C VAL A 284 -13.86 6.53 -10.91
N LEU A 285 -12.76 5.93 -11.32
CA LEU A 285 -11.49 6.60 -11.55
C LEU A 285 -11.09 6.48 -13.02
N GLU A 286 -10.55 7.53 -13.60
CA GLU A 286 -9.79 7.40 -14.85
C GLU A 286 -8.58 6.49 -14.64
N ALA A 287 -8.43 5.44 -15.44
CA ALA A 287 -7.39 4.44 -15.21
C ALA A 287 -5.96 5.01 -15.34
N ASP A 288 -5.76 6.00 -16.23
CA ASP A 288 -4.44 6.60 -16.47
C ASP A 288 -4.05 7.66 -15.45
N THR A 289 -5.00 8.44 -14.94
CA THR A 289 -4.71 9.58 -14.06
C THR A 289 -5.02 9.28 -12.60
N LEU A 290 -5.79 8.22 -12.32
CA LEU A 290 -6.47 7.95 -11.05
C LEU A 290 -7.33 9.11 -10.56
N ARG A 291 -7.77 10.00 -11.46
CA ARG A 291 -8.70 11.08 -11.14
C ARG A 291 -10.08 10.48 -10.88
N GLU A 292 -10.65 10.75 -9.73
CA GLU A 292 -12.05 10.42 -9.45
C GLU A 292 -12.97 11.29 -10.31
N VAL A 293 -13.84 10.64 -11.07
CA VAL A 293 -14.80 11.29 -11.98
C VAL A 293 -16.25 11.13 -11.50
N SER A 294 -16.53 10.10 -10.70
CA SER A 294 -17.84 9.87 -10.08
C SER A 294 -17.66 9.11 -8.77
N SER A 295 -18.47 9.39 -7.77
CA SER A 295 -18.53 8.61 -6.54
C SER A 295 -19.93 8.67 -5.90
N GLY A 296 -20.23 7.74 -5.00
CA GLY A 296 -21.53 7.66 -4.35
C GLY A 296 -21.68 6.42 -3.49
N THR A 297 -22.93 6.03 -3.21
CA THR A 297 -23.25 4.81 -2.45
C THR A 297 -24.11 3.84 -3.25
N LEU A 298 -23.95 2.54 -2.98
CA LEU A 298 -24.76 1.46 -3.53
C LEU A 298 -25.15 0.46 -2.43
N PRO A 299 -26.34 -0.14 -2.52
CA PRO A 299 -26.83 -1.10 -1.53
C PRO A 299 -26.23 -2.51 -1.72
N MET A 300 -24.90 -2.60 -1.77
CA MET A 300 -24.13 -3.83 -2.04
C MET A 300 -23.85 -4.68 -0.79
N GLY A 301 -24.49 -4.33 0.32
CA GLY A 301 -24.20 -4.91 1.63
C GLY A 301 -22.80 -4.57 2.16
N LYS A 302 -22.47 -5.10 3.34
CA LYS A 302 -21.23 -4.74 4.07
C LYS A 302 -19.97 -5.25 3.39
N SER A 303 -20.07 -6.27 2.54
CA SER A 303 -18.94 -6.85 1.81
C SER A 303 -18.70 -6.23 0.43
N ALA A 304 -19.48 -5.22 0.03
CA ALA A 304 -19.35 -4.56 -1.27
C ALA A 304 -19.11 -5.56 -2.43
N ARG A 305 -19.91 -6.62 -2.51
CA ARG A 305 -19.68 -7.69 -3.50
C ARG A 305 -20.23 -7.26 -4.86
N PHE A 306 -19.38 -7.27 -5.87
CA PHE A 306 -19.76 -7.04 -7.27
C PHE A 306 -18.91 -7.88 -8.21
N ALA A 307 -19.35 -7.93 -9.46
CA ALA A 307 -18.53 -8.35 -10.58
C ALA A 307 -18.63 -7.29 -11.67
N ALA A 308 -17.60 -7.16 -12.50
CA ALA A 308 -17.62 -6.28 -13.64
C ALA A 308 -17.15 -6.98 -14.90
N ASN A 309 -17.68 -6.52 -16.03
CA ASN A 309 -17.15 -6.79 -17.34
C ASN A 309 -16.07 -5.74 -17.62
N PRO A 310 -14.79 -6.13 -17.64
CA PRO A 310 -13.71 -5.17 -17.77
C PRO A 310 -13.67 -4.50 -19.14
N ASP A 311 -14.35 -5.03 -20.15
CA ASP A 311 -14.34 -4.49 -21.51
C ASP A 311 -15.54 -3.59 -21.81
N SER A 312 -16.76 -3.97 -21.37
CA SER A 312 -17.96 -3.16 -21.61
C SER A 312 -18.22 -2.09 -20.55
N GLY A 313 -17.60 -2.21 -19.37
CA GLY A 313 -17.88 -1.34 -18.23
C GLY A 313 -19.18 -1.66 -17.49
N GLU A 314 -19.85 -2.77 -17.83
CA GLU A 314 -21.00 -3.27 -17.07
C GLU A 314 -20.57 -3.82 -15.72
N ILE A 315 -21.42 -3.62 -14.71
CA ILE A 315 -21.21 -4.04 -13.32
C ILE A 315 -22.50 -4.69 -12.84
N ILE A 316 -22.38 -5.78 -12.08
CA ILE A 316 -23.49 -6.37 -11.33
C ILE A 316 -23.17 -6.46 -9.85
N PHE A 317 -24.18 -6.28 -9.00
CA PHE A 317 -24.09 -6.53 -7.57
C PHE A 317 -25.41 -7.06 -7.01
N ALA A 318 -25.36 -7.63 -5.81
CA ALA A 318 -26.54 -8.10 -5.09
C ALA A 318 -27.11 -7.01 -4.18
N HIS A 319 -28.38 -6.63 -4.41
CA HIS A 319 -29.13 -5.73 -3.53
C HIS A 319 -29.90 -6.58 -2.52
N GLU A 320 -29.24 -6.93 -1.41
CA GLU A 320 -29.74 -7.90 -0.44
C GLU A 320 -31.12 -7.53 0.15
N SER A 321 -31.36 -6.25 0.48
CA SER A 321 -32.63 -5.78 1.02
C SER A 321 -33.79 -5.81 0.04
N ALA A 322 -33.53 -5.57 -1.26
CA ALA A 322 -34.54 -5.66 -2.31
C ALA A 322 -34.72 -7.10 -2.83
N GLY A 323 -33.77 -7.99 -2.52
CA GLY A 323 -33.75 -9.35 -3.05
C GLY A 323 -33.53 -9.38 -4.56
N THR A 324 -32.75 -8.45 -5.12
CA THR A 324 -32.46 -8.35 -6.56
C THR A 324 -30.98 -8.44 -6.84
N VAL A 325 -30.63 -8.77 -8.09
CA VAL A 325 -29.31 -8.51 -8.65
C VAL A 325 -29.46 -7.34 -9.61
N GLU A 326 -28.74 -6.26 -9.34
CA GLU A 326 -28.81 -5.00 -10.09
C GLU A 326 -27.71 -4.93 -11.14
N ARG A 327 -28.00 -4.29 -12.27
CA ARG A 327 -27.01 -4.00 -13.32
C ARG A 327 -26.76 -2.49 -13.40
N TYR A 328 -25.49 -2.14 -13.55
CA TYR A 328 -25.03 -0.79 -13.81
C TYR A 328 -24.03 -0.81 -14.95
N ALA A 329 -23.74 0.36 -15.52
CA ALA A 329 -22.64 0.54 -16.44
C ALA A 329 -21.97 1.89 -16.18
N VAL A 330 -20.65 1.93 -16.30
CA VAL A 330 -19.92 3.20 -16.39
C VAL A 330 -20.03 3.70 -17.83
N ASN A 331 -20.60 4.89 -18.03
CA ASN A 331 -20.73 5.49 -19.36
C ASN A 331 -19.41 6.15 -19.82
N GLU A 332 -19.40 6.70 -21.03
CA GLU A 332 -18.23 7.37 -21.61
C GLU A 332 -17.79 8.63 -20.84
N GLN A 333 -18.66 9.18 -19.99
CA GLN A 333 -18.38 10.33 -19.13
C GLN A 333 -17.85 9.90 -17.75
N GLY A 334 -17.76 8.59 -17.47
CA GLY A 334 -17.33 8.06 -16.18
C GLY A 334 -18.44 8.04 -15.12
N GLU A 335 -19.69 8.26 -15.51
CA GLU A 335 -20.84 8.21 -14.60
C GLU A 335 -21.36 6.77 -14.47
N LEU A 336 -21.75 6.39 -13.25
CA LEU A 336 -22.38 5.11 -13.00
C LEU A 336 -23.90 5.18 -13.27
N VAL A 337 -24.37 4.47 -14.30
CA VAL A 337 -25.76 4.50 -14.74
C VAL A 337 -26.45 3.17 -14.48
N SER A 338 -27.60 3.18 -13.81
CA SER A 338 -28.41 1.97 -13.60
C SER A 338 -28.99 1.45 -14.92
N ARG A 339 -28.94 0.13 -15.09
CA ARG A 339 -29.61 -0.65 -16.14
C ARG A 339 -30.78 -1.48 -15.58
N GLY A 340 -31.12 -1.26 -14.31
CA GLY A 340 -32.16 -1.98 -13.57
C GLY A 340 -31.78 -3.41 -13.19
N ALA A 341 -32.72 -4.08 -12.52
CA ALA A 341 -32.55 -5.47 -12.08
C ALA A 341 -32.39 -6.44 -13.26
N VAL A 342 -31.68 -7.54 -13.01
CA VAL A 342 -31.62 -8.69 -13.94
C VAL A 342 -33.00 -9.34 -14.00
N ALA A 343 -33.63 -9.29 -15.17
CA ALA A 343 -34.95 -9.89 -15.38
C ALA A 343 -34.93 -11.40 -15.09
N GLY A 344 -35.94 -11.89 -14.36
CA GLY A 344 -36.05 -13.32 -14.02
C GLY A 344 -35.13 -13.78 -12.89
N LEU A 345 -34.34 -12.89 -12.26
CA LEU A 345 -33.48 -13.20 -11.13
C LEU A 345 -33.91 -12.47 -9.86
N SER A 346 -34.50 -13.21 -8.93
CA SER A 346 -34.83 -12.76 -7.57
C SER A 346 -34.12 -13.60 -6.51
N LEU A 347 -33.70 -12.98 -5.43
CA LEU A 347 -33.11 -13.61 -4.24
C LEU A 347 -34.21 -13.85 -3.20
N ALA A 348 -34.23 -15.05 -2.61
CA ALA A 348 -35.18 -15.39 -1.57
C ALA A 348 -34.81 -14.75 -0.22
N LYS A 349 -35.78 -14.61 0.69
CA LYS A 349 -35.50 -14.15 2.04
C LYS A 349 -34.56 -15.14 2.76
N GLY A 350 -33.43 -14.66 3.27
CA GLY A 350 -32.41 -15.49 3.94
C GLY A 350 -31.42 -16.15 2.98
N GLU A 351 -31.50 -15.85 1.70
CA GLU A 351 -30.51 -16.23 0.70
C GLU A 351 -29.38 -15.18 0.65
N ASN A 352 -28.14 -15.63 0.82
CA ASN A 352 -26.96 -14.76 0.81
C ASN A 352 -26.18 -14.97 -0.48
N VAL A 353 -25.79 -13.89 -1.13
CA VAL A 353 -24.89 -13.95 -2.29
C VAL A 353 -23.44 -14.03 -1.78
N MET A 354 -22.81 -15.17 -2.03
CA MET A 354 -21.47 -15.47 -1.54
C MET A 354 -20.38 -14.90 -2.45
N ALA A 355 -20.60 -14.95 -3.77
CA ALA A 355 -19.67 -14.43 -4.75
C ALA A 355 -20.37 -14.15 -6.09
N LEU A 356 -19.85 -13.16 -6.81
CA LEU A 356 -20.21 -12.87 -8.20
C LEU A 356 -18.95 -12.93 -9.06
N GLY A 357 -19.10 -13.17 -10.36
CA GLY A 357 -18.00 -13.07 -11.32
C GLY A 357 -18.50 -12.86 -12.75
N TYR A 358 -17.61 -12.40 -13.61
CA TYR A 358 -17.82 -12.31 -15.05
C TYR A 358 -16.86 -13.25 -15.76
N ASN A 359 -17.36 -14.02 -16.72
CA ASN A 359 -16.54 -14.85 -17.58
C ASN A 359 -16.50 -14.25 -18.99
N GLY A 360 -15.33 -13.73 -19.39
CA GLY A 360 -15.14 -13.12 -20.70
C GLY A 360 -15.17 -14.11 -21.87
N ALA A 361 -14.88 -15.39 -21.64
CA ALA A 361 -14.89 -16.41 -22.69
C ALA A 361 -16.32 -16.76 -23.12
N SER A 362 -17.22 -16.95 -22.15
CA SER A 362 -18.64 -17.24 -22.40
C SER A 362 -19.53 -15.99 -22.43
N LYS A 363 -19.00 -14.83 -22.05
CA LYS A 363 -19.74 -13.57 -21.84
C LYS A 363 -20.91 -13.73 -20.86
N THR A 364 -20.71 -14.54 -19.82
CA THR A 364 -21.74 -14.82 -18.81
C THR A 364 -21.35 -14.30 -17.44
N TRP A 365 -22.34 -13.84 -16.69
CA TRP A 365 -22.22 -13.57 -15.26
C TRP A 365 -22.49 -14.84 -14.46
N GLY A 366 -21.74 -15.04 -13.39
CA GLY A 366 -21.98 -16.06 -12.38
C GLY A 366 -22.39 -15.43 -11.06
N VAL A 367 -23.41 -16.00 -10.41
CA VAL A 367 -23.84 -15.64 -9.05
C VAL A 367 -23.96 -16.92 -8.23
N LEU A 368 -23.21 -17.01 -7.14
CA LEU A 368 -23.33 -18.09 -6.16
C LEU A 368 -24.15 -17.59 -4.97
N ALA A 369 -25.32 -18.19 -4.77
CA ALA A 369 -26.23 -17.84 -3.68
C ALA A 369 -26.48 -19.05 -2.77
N VAL A 370 -26.54 -18.82 -1.45
CA VAL A 370 -26.66 -19.85 -0.42
C VAL A 370 -27.80 -19.54 0.54
N THR A 371 -28.64 -20.54 0.81
CA THR A 371 -29.79 -20.46 1.73
C THR A 371 -29.60 -21.43 2.90
N GLY A 372 -29.94 -20.99 4.12
CA GLY A 372 -29.91 -21.85 5.32
C GLY A 372 -28.55 -22.49 5.57
N SER A 373 -27.48 -21.88 5.04
CA SER A 373 -26.07 -22.26 5.22
C SER A 373 -25.61 -23.56 4.53
N ALA A 374 -26.48 -24.33 3.87
CA ALA A 374 -26.08 -25.57 3.18
C ALA A 374 -26.66 -25.73 1.76
N GLN A 375 -27.80 -25.12 1.46
CA GLN A 375 -28.41 -25.17 0.13
C GLN A 375 -27.78 -24.09 -0.73
N ALA A 376 -27.35 -24.44 -1.94
CA ALA A 376 -26.76 -23.48 -2.87
C ALA A 376 -27.45 -23.50 -4.22
N ARG A 377 -27.40 -22.37 -4.90
CA ARG A 377 -27.64 -22.33 -6.34
C ARG A 377 -26.58 -21.50 -7.04
N PHE A 378 -26.16 -22.01 -8.18
CA PHE A 378 -25.33 -21.30 -9.12
C PHE A 378 -26.23 -20.77 -10.22
N ILE A 379 -26.23 -19.45 -10.38
CA ILE A 379 -27.03 -18.75 -11.36
C ILE A 379 -26.08 -18.20 -12.42
N SER A 380 -26.31 -18.57 -13.67
CA SER A 380 -25.64 -18.00 -14.82
C SER A 380 -26.58 -17.03 -15.55
N VAL A 381 -26.08 -15.85 -15.89
CA VAL A 381 -26.81 -14.85 -16.69
C VAL A 381 -26.01 -14.59 -17.96
N ASP A 382 -26.57 -14.89 -19.12
CA ASP A 382 -25.89 -14.67 -20.40
C ASP A 382 -25.95 -13.19 -20.85
N SER A 383 -25.28 -12.89 -21.96
CA SER A 383 -25.26 -11.54 -22.54
C SER A 383 -26.63 -11.03 -23.01
N ASN A 384 -27.61 -11.92 -23.22
CA ASN A 384 -28.99 -11.56 -23.57
C ASN A 384 -29.86 -11.38 -22.32
N GLY A 385 -29.31 -11.62 -21.11
CA GLY A 385 -30.03 -11.60 -19.86
C GLY A 385 -30.80 -12.88 -19.55
N ALA A 386 -30.58 -13.97 -20.30
CA ALA A 386 -31.20 -15.26 -20.00
C ALA A 386 -30.58 -15.87 -18.74
N VAL A 387 -31.44 -16.32 -17.83
CA VAL A 387 -31.05 -16.85 -16.52
C VAL A 387 -31.11 -18.37 -16.52
N THR A 388 -30.01 -19.03 -16.19
CA THR A 388 -29.94 -20.48 -15.95
C THR A 388 -29.59 -20.73 -14.49
N VAL A 389 -30.28 -21.68 -13.84
CA VAL A 389 -30.09 -21.97 -12.41
C VAL A 389 -29.78 -23.45 -12.21
N GLN A 390 -28.72 -23.73 -11.47
CA GLN A 390 -28.40 -25.05 -10.95
C GLN A 390 -28.47 -25.04 -9.44
N LYS A 391 -28.97 -26.12 -8.84
CA LYS A 391 -29.16 -26.23 -7.40
C LYS A 391 -28.34 -27.38 -6.84
N ALA A 392 -27.88 -27.20 -5.61
CA ALA A 392 -27.37 -28.25 -4.75
C ALA A 392 -28.15 -28.17 -3.43
N ASP A 393 -28.87 -29.22 -3.07
CA ASP A 393 -29.65 -29.27 -1.83
C ASP A 393 -28.73 -29.45 -0.61
N SER A 394 -27.55 -30.04 -0.85
CA SER A 394 -26.48 -30.19 0.12
C SER A 394 -25.12 -30.22 -0.60
N PRO A 395 -24.03 -29.71 0.01
CA PRO A 395 -22.69 -29.92 -0.54
C PRO A 395 -22.30 -31.40 -0.61
N LYS A 396 -22.94 -32.26 0.21
CA LYS A 396 -22.76 -33.72 0.16
C LYS A 396 -23.21 -34.35 -1.16
N ASP A 397 -24.04 -33.66 -1.94
CA ASP A 397 -24.57 -34.17 -3.21
C ASP A 397 -23.47 -34.27 -4.28
N TYR A 398 -22.39 -33.51 -4.13
CA TYR A 398 -21.26 -33.47 -5.08
C TYR A 398 -19.88 -33.60 -4.42
N ASP A 399 -19.79 -33.45 -3.10
CA ASP A 399 -18.57 -33.65 -2.33
C ASP A 399 -18.67 -34.89 -1.43
N THR A 400 -18.19 -36.01 -1.94
CA THR A 400 -18.25 -37.30 -1.24
C THR A 400 -17.37 -37.36 0.01
N ALA A 401 -16.33 -36.52 0.09
CA ALA A 401 -15.37 -36.54 1.19
C ALA A 401 -16.00 -36.05 2.52
N ILE A 402 -17.07 -35.26 2.46
CA ILE A 402 -17.83 -34.79 3.63
C ILE A 402 -19.13 -35.56 3.89
N SER A 403 -19.34 -36.70 3.23
CA SER A 403 -20.58 -37.49 3.37
C SER A 403 -20.95 -37.80 4.82
N ALA A 404 -19.94 -38.09 5.66
CA ALA A 404 -20.08 -38.39 7.08
C ALA A 404 -20.15 -37.16 8.01
N VAL A 405 -19.98 -35.94 7.50
CA VAL A 405 -19.98 -34.71 8.31
C VAL A 405 -21.40 -34.32 8.70
N ASN A 406 -21.67 -34.07 9.98
CA ASN A 406 -23.02 -33.74 10.43
C ASN A 406 -23.42 -32.29 10.12
N ASP A 407 -22.52 -31.35 10.32
CA ASP A 407 -22.76 -29.92 10.10
C ASP A 407 -21.93 -29.42 8.91
N VAL A 408 -22.64 -29.02 7.85
CA VAL A 408 -22.05 -28.48 6.62
C VAL A 408 -22.45 -27.01 6.40
N SER A 409 -22.93 -26.34 7.46
CA SER A 409 -23.43 -24.97 7.40
C SER A 409 -22.36 -23.94 6.99
N GLU A 410 -21.08 -24.22 7.20
CA GLU A 410 -20.02 -23.32 6.76
C GLU A 410 -19.36 -23.75 5.44
N TYR A 411 -19.92 -24.73 4.71
CA TYR A 411 -19.24 -25.30 3.54
C TYR A 411 -18.87 -24.26 2.48
N TYR A 412 -19.76 -23.30 2.24
CA TYR A 412 -19.58 -22.23 1.26
C TYR A 412 -18.93 -20.97 1.84
N GLY A 413 -18.43 -21.00 3.08
CA GLY A 413 -17.89 -19.84 3.78
C GLY A 413 -18.88 -19.24 4.77
N ASP A 414 -18.38 -18.40 5.68
CA ASP A 414 -19.25 -17.59 6.52
C ASP A 414 -19.65 -16.28 5.81
N THR A 415 -20.78 -15.73 6.22
CA THR A 415 -21.29 -14.42 5.79
C THR A 415 -20.88 -13.29 6.74
N PHE A 416 -20.24 -13.61 7.87
CA PHE A 416 -19.96 -12.68 8.97
C PHE A 416 -18.64 -11.92 8.83
N THR A 417 -17.64 -12.52 8.18
CA THR A 417 -16.27 -11.96 8.11
C THR A 417 -16.16 -10.68 7.28
N GLY A 418 -17.18 -10.34 6.49
CA GLY A 418 -17.19 -9.16 5.64
C GLY A 418 -16.32 -9.31 4.38
N ASP A 419 -15.67 -10.44 4.18
CA ASP A 419 -14.77 -10.75 3.05
C ASP A 419 -15.38 -10.47 1.67
N THR A 420 -14.57 -9.86 0.80
CA THR A 420 -14.91 -9.76 -0.63
C THR A 420 -14.40 -11.03 -1.33
N ARG A 421 -15.32 -11.86 -1.80
CA ARG A 421 -15.02 -13.08 -2.55
C ARG A 421 -15.59 -12.96 -3.96
N THR A 422 -14.86 -13.50 -4.93
CA THR A 422 -15.24 -13.47 -6.34
C THR A 422 -15.30 -14.89 -6.90
N LEU A 423 -16.08 -15.06 -7.96
CA LEU A 423 -16.01 -16.24 -8.81
C LEU A 423 -14.91 -16.03 -9.84
N ALA A 424 -13.91 -16.92 -9.87
CA ALA A 424 -12.84 -16.84 -10.85
C ALA A 424 -13.22 -17.65 -12.10
N ALA A 425 -13.11 -17.02 -13.26
CA ALA A 425 -13.57 -17.56 -14.54
C ALA A 425 -12.61 -18.59 -15.12
N LEU A 426 -13.14 -19.68 -15.68
CA LEU A 426 -12.35 -20.67 -16.42
C LEU A 426 -12.57 -20.54 -17.94
N PRO A 427 -11.64 -21.06 -18.76
CA PRO A 427 -11.67 -20.86 -20.21
C PRO A 427 -12.89 -21.46 -20.93
N ASP A 428 -13.58 -22.41 -20.32
CA ASP A 428 -14.76 -23.08 -20.89
C ASP A 428 -16.10 -22.40 -20.53
N GLY A 429 -16.05 -21.25 -19.86
CA GLY A 429 -17.25 -20.54 -19.39
C GLY A 429 -17.68 -20.89 -17.96
N SER A 430 -17.05 -21.88 -17.32
CA SER A 430 -17.32 -22.23 -15.93
C SER A 430 -16.61 -21.30 -14.94
N PHE A 431 -16.86 -21.50 -13.64
CA PHE A 431 -16.22 -20.73 -12.58
C PHE A 431 -15.68 -21.63 -11.48
N VAL A 432 -14.70 -21.12 -10.73
CA VAL A 432 -14.28 -21.71 -9.46
C VAL A 432 -14.47 -20.73 -8.31
N TYR A 433 -14.77 -21.27 -7.13
CA TYR A 433 -15.00 -20.54 -5.89
C TYR A 433 -14.21 -21.19 -4.76
N ALA A 434 -13.52 -20.35 -3.97
CA ALA A 434 -12.78 -20.79 -2.79
C ALA A 434 -13.55 -20.35 -1.53
N PRO A 435 -14.24 -21.28 -0.83
CA PRO A 435 -15.01 -20.95 0.38
C PRO A 435 -14.14 -20.52 1.56
N ASN A 436 -12.85 -20.89 1.53
CA ASN A 436 -11.90 -20.64 2.60
C ASN A 436 -12.33 -21.21 3.97
N LYS A 437 -12.79 -22.46 3.98
CA LYS A 437 -13.25 -23.13 5.21
C LYS A 437 -12.63 -24.50 5.38
N VAL A 438 -12.47 -24.87 6.65
CA VAL A 438 -12.09 -26.21 7.09
C VAL A 438 -13.37 -26.89 7.57
N ILE A 439 -13.65 -28.07 7.04
CA ILE A 439 -14.80 -28.89 7.39
C ILE A 439 -14.36 -29.92 8.42
N ARG A 440 -15.13 -30.03 9.50
CA ARG A 440 -14.82 -30.87 10.65
C ARG A 440 -15.96 -31.83 10.94
N ASP A 441 -15.64 -33.00 11.49
CA ASP A 441 -16.63 -33.95 11.97
C ASP A 441 -17.15 -33.58 13.38
N ALA A 442 -18.06 -34.40 13.90
CA ALA A 442 -18.64 -34.19 15.23
C ALA A 442 -17.65 -34.34 16.39
N ALA A 443 -16.46 -34.90 16.15
CA ALA A 443 -15.37 -35.00 17.12
C ALA A 443 -14.35 -33.86 16.96
N ASP A 444 -14.69 -32.81 16.21
CA ASP A 444 -13.83 -31.67 15.85
C ASP A 444 -12.58 -32.06 15.04
N LYS A 445 -12.56 -33.27 14.45
CA LYS A 445 -11.47 -33.68 13.57
C LYS A 445 -11.69 -33.08 12.18
N GLN A 446 -10.64 -32.48 11.64
CA GLN A 446 -10.65 -32.00 10.25
C GLN A 446 -10.88 -33.17 9.29
N VAL A 447 -11.97 -33.08 8.51
CA VAL A 447 -12.33 -34.00 7.44
C VAL A 447 -11.83 -33.48 6.10
N GLN A 448 -11.93 -32.17 5.90
CA GLN A 448 -11.54 -31.51 4.65
C GLN A 448 -11.12 -30.07 4.91
N GLY A 449 -10.27 -29.51 4.05
CA GLY A 449 -9.92 -28.10 4.09
C GLY A 449 -9.47 -27.62 2.73
N GLY A 450 -9.72 -26.34 2.44
CA GLY A 450 -9.22 -25.72 1.21
C GLY A 450 -9.90 -26.20 -0.07
N GLN A 451 -11.13 -26.71 0.00
CA GLN A 451 -11.87 -27.12 -1.19
C GLN A 451 -12.01 -25.98 -2.20
N LEU A 452 -11.92 -26.33 -3.49
CA LEU A 452 -12.24 -25.44 -4.59
C LEU A 452 -13.49 -25.96 -5.28
N VAL A 453 -14.58 -25.21 -5.17
CA VAL A 453 -15.87 -25.56 -5.77
C VAL A 453 -15.86 -25.14 -7.22
N HIS A 454 -16.08 -26.07 -8.13
CA HIS A 454 -16.23 -25.85 -9.57
C HIS A 454 -17.72 -25.76 -9.93
N LEU A 455 -18.08 -24.67 -10.58
CA LEU A 455 -19.44 -24.30 -10.97
C LEU A 455 -19.52 -24.31 -12.50
N SER A 456 -20.05 -25.39 -13.07
CA SER A 456 -20.08 -25.61 -14.53
C SER A 456 -21.51 -25.82 -15.03
N THR A 457 -21.73 -25.87 -16.34
CA THR A 457 -23.04 -26.25 -16.91
C THR A 457 -23.51 -27.66 -16.53
N LYS A 458 -22.60 -28.53 -16.06
CA LYS A 458 -22.89 -29.91 -15.63
C LYS A 458 -23.30 -30.01 -14.16
N GLY A 459 -23.21 -28.93 -13.39
CA GLY A 459 -23.45 -28.95 -11.95
C GLY A 459 -22.24 -28.52 -11.14
N PHE A 460 -22.39 -28.67 -9.82
CA PHE A 460 -21.36 -28.46 -8.82
C PHE A 460 -20.41 -29.66 -8.78
N SER A 461 -19.13 -29.40 -8.56
CA SER A 461 -18.13 -30.43 -8.23
C SER A 461 -17.00 -29.84 -7.40
N VAL A 462 -16.13 -30.68 -6.86
CA VAL A 462 -14.89 -30.25 -6.19
C VAL A 462 -13.72 -30.48 -7.15
N ALA A 463 -12.88 -29.46 -7.33
CA ALA A 463 -11.69 -29.59 -8.17
C ALA A 463 -10.73 -30.62 -7.55
N ALA A 464 -10.35 -31.63 -8.34
CA ALA A 464 -9.43 -32.67 -7.91
C ALA A 464 -8.08 -32.08 -7.45
N GLY A 465 -7.54 -32.60 -6.34
CA GLY A 465 -6.29 -32.11 -5.73
C GLY A 465 -6.41 -30.79 -4.97
N SER A 466 -7.58 -30.13 -4.96
CA SER A 466 -7.77 -28.87 -4.23
C SER A 466 -7.78 -29.03 -2.70
N THR A 467 -8.06 -30.24 -2.21
CA THR A 467 -8.20 -30.57 -0.79
C THR A 467 -6.92 -31.09 -0.13
N ASP A 468 -5.84 -31.25 -0.91
CA ASP A 468 -4.55 -31.80 -0.45
C ASP A 468 -3.72 -30.73 0.29
N ASP A 469 -4.33 -30.10 1.29
CA ASP A 469 -3.67 -29.09 2.10
C ASP A 469 -2.83 -29.77 3.19
N ALA A 470 -1.64 -30.21 2.79
CA ALA A 470 -0.67 -30.89 3.67
C ALA A 470 -0.25 -30.03 4.88
N THR A 471 -0.53 -28.72 4.85
CA THR A 471 -0.41 -27.82 5.98
C THR A 471 -1.79 -27.58 6.58
N ALA A 472 -2.11 -28.23 7.70
CA ALA A 472 -3.40 -28.14 8.42
C ALA A 472 -3.83 -26.72 8.90
N LYS A 473 -3.24 -25.65 8.35
CA LYS A 473 -3.47 -24.24 8.70
C LYS A 473 -3.56 -23.30 7.48
N ALA A 474 -3.46 -23.76 6.23
CA ALA A 474 -3.47 -22.85 5.08
C ALA A 474 -4.90 -22.56 4.58
N TYR A 475 -5.58 -21.63 5.25
CA TYR A 475 -6.81 -21.02 4.76
C TYR A 475 -6.58 -20.32 3.39
N MET A 476 -6.70 -21.06 2.29
CA MET A 476 -6.47 -20.57 0.91
C MET A 476 -7.62 -19.66 0.48
N ASN A 477 -7.49 -18.38 0.80
CA ASN A 477 -8.51 -17.36 0.63
C ASN A 477 -8.33 -16.50 -0.62
N GLY A 478 -7.13 -16.44 -1.17
CA GLY A 478 -6.84 -15.83 -2.44
C GLY A 478 -7.10 -16.80 -3.60
N LEU A 479 -7.68 -16.28 -4.68
CA LEU A 479 -8.02 -17.04 -5.88
C LEU A 479 -7.83 -16.16 -7.11
N MET A 480 -7.10 -16.69 -8.10
CA MET A 480 -6.93 -16.10 -9.42
C MET A 480 -6.91 -17.20 -10.47
N THR A 481 -7.37 -16.87 -11.68
CA THR A 481 -7.35 -17.75 -12.86
C THR A 481 -6.69 -17.03 -14.01
N THR A 482 -6.10 -17.77 -14.94
CA THR A 482 -5.55 -17.24 -16.19
C THR A 482 -6.29 -17.80 -17.41
N PRO A 483 -6.27 -17.11 -18.57
CA PRO A 483 -6.99 -17.54 -19.77
C PRO A 483 -6.57 -18.92 -20.32
N ASP A 484 -5.38 -19.40 -19.98
CA ASP A 484 -4.87 -20.72 -20.35
C ASP A 484 -5.20 -21.82 -19.32
N GLY A 485 -6.09 -21.53 -18.37
CA GLY A 485 -6.67 -22.53 -17.46
C GLY A 485 -5.87 -22.81 -16.20
N TYR A 486 -4.86 -22.00 -15.85
CA TYR A 486 -4.20 -22.13 -14.55
C TYR A 486 -5.06 -21.48 -13.46
N VAL A 487 -5.07 -22.12 -12.29
CA VAL A 487 -5.73 -21.64 -11.08
C VAL A 487 -4.66 -21.46 -10.00
N TYR A 488 -4.46 -20.22 -9.59
CA TYR A 488 -3.56 -19.84 -8.52
C TYR A 488 -4.37 -19.58 -7.26
N ARG A 489 -3.97 -20.23 -6.17
CA ARG A 489 -4.62 -20.09 -4.87
C ARG A 489 -3.55 -19.79 -3.84
N TRP A 490 -3.84 -18.92 -2.90
CA TRP A 490 -2.91 -18.59 -1.82
C TRP A 490 -3.65 -18.31 -0.53
N ASN A 491 -2.93 -18.39 0.59
CA ASN A 491 -3.37 -17.77 1.84
C ASN A 491 -2.60 -16.46 2.05
N ASN A 492 -3.22 -15.56 2.81
CA ASN A 492 -2.58 -14.31 3.20
C ASN A 492 -2.37 -14.26 4.73
N TYR A 493 -2.34 -15.37 5.47
CA TYR A 493 -2.55 -15.34 6.93
C TYR A 493 -1.40 -14.74 7.76
N ALA A 494 -0.13 -15.03 7.43
CA ALA A 494 1.03 -14.40 8.07
C ALA A 494 2.33 -14.68 7.27
N PRO A 495 3.40 -13.88 7.47
CA PRO A 495 4.66 -14.04 6.74
C PRO A 495 5.29 -15.45 6.81
N ALA A 496 5.13 -16.14 7.94
CA ALA A 496 5.67 -17.48 8.13
C ALA A 496 4.86 -18.59 7.46
N VAL A 497 3.63 -18.30 7.01
CA VAL A 497 2.65 -19.32 6.56
C VAL A 497 2.05 -19.04 5.18
N SER A 498 2.49 -17.98 4.47
CA SER A 498 2.07 -17.75 3.08
C SER A 498 2.39 -18.98 2.24
N ALA A 499 1.35 -19.62 1.71
CA ALA A 499 1.39 -20.84 0.93
C ALA A 499 0.63 -20.60 -0.38
N VAL A 500 1.08 -21.28 -1.42
CA VAL A 500 0.51 -21.19 -2.76
C VAL A 500 0.23 -22.60 -3.27
N GLN A 501 -0.88 -22.76 -3.99
CA GLN A 501 -1.21 -23.97 -4.75
C GLN A 501 -1.47 -23.55 -6.20
N VAL A 502 -1.03 -24.38 -7.14
CA VAL A 502 -1.31 -24.17 -8.56
C VAL A 502 -1.98 -25.41 -9.13
N LEU A 503 -3.16 -25.22 -9.69
CA LEU A 503 -3.88 -26.24 -10.46
C LEU A 503 -3.92 -25.82 -11.93
N ALA A 504 -4.09 -26.79 -12.83
CA ALA A 504 -4.42 -26.54 -14.23
C ALA A 504 -5.74 -27.23 -14.58
N TYR A 505 -6.56 -26.54 -15.35
CA TYR A 505 -7.83 -26.99 -15.87
C TYR A 505 -7.78 -27.09 -17.39
N ASP A 506 -8.11 -28.26 -17.93
CA ASP A 506 -8.04 -28.55 -19.38
C ASP A 506 -9.40 -28.42 -20.11
N GLY A 507 -10.43 -27.91 -19.43
CA GLY A 507 -11.81 -27.88 -19.92
C GLY A 507 -12.65 -29.09 -19.49
N SER A 508 -12.04 -30.07 -18.84
CA SER A 508 -12.72 -31.27 -18.37
C SER A 508 -12.34 -31.68 -16.94
N SER A 509 -11.09 -31.52 -16.57
CA SER A 509 -10.54 -32.01 -15.31
C SER A 509 -9.49 -31.04 -14.75
N PHE A 510 -9.30 -31.12 -13.43
CA PHE A 510 -8.24 -30.40 -12.74
C PHE A 510 -7.08 -31.34 -12.46
N ARG A 511 -5.86 -30.83 -12.59
CA ARG A 511 -4.64 -31.50 -12.14
C ARG A 511 -3.79 -30.56 -11.29
N THR A 512 -3.14 -31.11 -10.28
CA THR A 512 -2.16 -30.37 -9.49
C THR A 512 -0.91 -30.11 -10.32
N VAL A 513 -0.59 -28.83 -10.54
CA VAL A 513 0.70 -28.40 -11.12
C VAL A 513 1.73 -28.24 -10.01
N ARG A 514 1.31 -27.64 -8.89
CA ARG A 514 2.09 -27.43 -7.69
C ARG A 514 1.22 -27.71 -6.47
N ALA A 515 1.63 -28.68 -5.66
CA ALA A 515 1.00 -28.94 -4.37
C ALA A 515 1.12 -27.72 -3.44
N THR A 516 0.27 -27.66 -2.42
CA THR A 516 0.33 -26.58 -1.43
C THR A 516 1.70 -26.58 -0.75
N ALA A 517 2.43 -25.49 -0.90
CA ALA A 517 3.74 -25.29 -0.29
C ALA A 517 3.98 -23.81 -0.08
N LYS A 518 4.92 -23.47 0.82
CA LYS A 518 5.31 -22.10 1.14
C LYS A 518 5.55 -21.27 -0.13
N ALA A 519 5.18 -20.00 -0.11
CA ALA A 519 5.45 -19.05 -1.18
C ALA A 519 6.95 -19.07 -1.55
N PRO A 520 7.29 -18.93 -2.83
CA PRO A 520 8.68 -19.06 -3.30
C PRO A 520 9.58 -17.92 -2.79
N GLN A 521 10.90 -18.18 -2.78
CA GLN A 521 11.96 -17.16 -2.82
C GLN A 521 11.84 -16.03 -1.76
N GLY A 522 11.56 -16.41 -0.52
CA GLY A 522 11.55 -15.45 0.59
C GLY A 522 10.37 -14.48 0.57
N ILE A 523 9.35 -14.70 -0.27
CA ILE A 523 8.07 -13.99 -0.15
C ILE A 523 7.54 -14.23 1.26
N GLY A 524 7.43 -13.14 2.02
CA GLY A 524 6.97 -13.19 3.40
C GLY A 524 5.45 -13.30 3.40
N GLU A 525 4.80 -12.19 3.10
CA GLU A 525 3.34 -12.07 3.22
C GLU A 525 2.71 -11.82 1.86
N LEU A 526 2.14 -12.88 1.27
CA LEU A 526 1.50 -12.80 -0.03
C LEU A 526 0.10 -12.19 0.10
N ALA A 527 -0.02 -10.90 -0.19
CA ALA A 527 -1.29 -10.19 -0.09
C ALA A 527 -2.21 -10.48 -1.28
N SER A 528 -1.67 -10.44 -2.49
CA SER A 528 -2.43 -10.66 -3.73
C SER A 528 -1.54 -11.24 -4.84
N LEU A 529 -2.19 -11.90 -5.80
CA LEU A 529 -1.61 -12.27 -7.08
C LEU A 529 -2.41 -11.58 -8.19
N LEU A 530 -1.71 -11.09 -9.21
CA LEU A 530 -2.29 -10.64 -10.47
C LEU A 530 -1.58 -11.30 -11.67
N SER A 531 -2.26 -11.36 -12.80
CA SER A 531 -1.62 -11.60 -14.10
C SER A 531 -1.02 -10.30 -14.61
N ALA A 532 0.22 -10.33 -15.10
CA ALA A 532 0.81 -9.24 -15.86
C ALA A 532 1.44 -9.78 -17.14
N GLY A 533 0.80 -9.58 -18.28
CA GLY A 533 1.13 -10.27 -19.53
C GLY A 533 1.08 -11.80 -19.39
N ASP A 534 2.18 -12.48 -19.67
CA ASP A 534 2.33 -13.94 -19.53
C ASP A 534 2.83 -14.37 -18.14
N LYS A 535 3.08 -13.42 -17.24
CA LYS A 535 3.63 -13.61 -15.90
C LYS A 535 2.58 -13.53 -14.81
N ILE A 536 2.97 -14.02 -13.64
CA ILE A 536 2.23 -13.85 -12.39
C ILE A 536 3.00 -12.83 -11.55
N VAL A 537 2.33 -11.84 -10.99
CA VAL A 537 2.96 -10.87 -10.09
C VAL A 537 2.40 -11.04 -8.70
N ALA A 538 3.29 -11.23 -7.74
CA ALA A 538 2.98 -11.31 -6.33
C ALA A 538 3.18 -9.97 -5.63
N VAL A 539 2.18 -9.59 -4.83
CA VAL A 539 2.29 -8.47 -3.89
C VAL A 539 2.83 -9.03 -2.56
N ASP A 540 4.14 -8.88 -2.34
CA ASP A 540 4.83 -9.30 -1.13
C ASP A 540 4.82 -8.14 -0.12
N ALA A 541 3.77 -8.11 0.69
CA ALA A 541 3.49 -7.01 1.60
C ALA A 541 4.52 -6.89 2.73
N ALA A 542 5.01 -8.02 3.26
CA ALA A 542 5.97 -8.01 4.37
C ALA A 542 7.31 -7.37 3.98
N ASN A 543 7.77 -7.64 2.76
CA ASN A 543 9.05 -7.13 2.26
C ASN A 543 8.89 -5.85 1.42
N GLY A 544 7.66 -5.33 1.30
CA GLY A 544 7.36 -4.15 0.51
C GLY A 544 7.82 -4.24 -0.94
N ARG A 545 7.42 -5.28 -1.69
CA ARG A 545 7.83 -5.42 -3.10
C ARG A 545 6.78 -6.11 -3.98
N LEU A 546 6.86 -5.85 -5.28
CA LEU A 546 6.23 -6.69 -6.31
C LEU A 546 7.24 -7.70 -6.83
N VAL A 547 6.81 -8.94 -7.02
CA VAL A 547 7.65 -10.04 -7.48
C VAL A 547 7.03 -10.67 -8.72
N TRP A 548 7.68 -10.53 -9.88
CA TRP A 548 7.30 -11.21 -11.11
C TRP A 548 7.80 -12.64 -11.06
N LEU A 549 6.86 -13.53 -11.31
CA LEU A 549 7.01 -14.96 -11.29
C LEU A 549 6.66 -15.51 -12.67
N SER A 550 7.39 -16.53 -13.09
CA SER A 550 6.94 -17.42 -14.16
C SER A 550 5.69 -18.20 -13.70
N LYS A 551 5.04 -18.92 -14.63
CA LYS A 551 3.83 -19.71 -14.30
C LYS A 551 4.07 -20.83 -13.28
N ASP A 552 5.32 -21.32 -13.19
CA ASP A 552 5.73 -22.32 -12.19
C ASP A 552 6.16 -21.70 -10.84
N LEU A 553 6.03 -20.37 -10.73
CA LEU A 553 6.35 -19.55 -9.57
C LEU A 553 7.86 -19.36 -9.31
N SER A 554 8.71 -19.51 -10.33
CA SER A 554 10.11 -19.08 -10.26
C SER A 554 10.21 -17.55 -10.33
N VAL A 555 11.01 -16.94 -9.45
CA VAL A 555 11.24 -15.49 -9.44
C VAL A 555 12.07 -15.07 -10.64
N GLU A 556 11.55 -14.09 -11.39
CA GLU A 556 12.21 -13.49 -12.55
C GLU A 556 12.67 -12.06 -12.27
N LYS A 557 11.88 -11.29 -11.52
CA LYS A 557 12.16 -9.88 -11.23
C LYS A 557 11.50 -9.45 -9.93
N GLU A 558 12.19 -8.59 -9.19
CA GLU A 558 11.66 -7.95 -8.00
C GLU A 558 11.66 -6.43 -8.16
N LEU A 559 10.67 -5.79 -7.57
CA LEU A 559 10.52 -4.34 -7.55
C LEU A 559 10.17 -3.90 -6.13
N PRO A 560 11.15 -3.46 -5.32
CA PRO A 560 10.90 -2.85 -4.02
C PRO A 560 10.07 -1.58 -4.16
N LEU A 561 9.07 -1.44 -3.27
CA LEU A 561 8.11 -0.34 -3.20
C LEU A 561 7.92 0.08 -1.74
N THR A 562 7.50 1.33 -1.53
CA THR A 562 7.18 1.87 -0.21
C THR A 562 5.70 1.72 0.12
N GLY A 563 5.37 1.47 1.39
CA GLY A 563 3.99 1.56 1.91
C GLY A 563 3.05 0.39 1.59
N LEU A 564 3.57 -0.70 1.03
CA LEU A 564 2.81 -1.95 0.91
C LEU A 564 2.62 -2.58 2.29
N LYS A 565 1.39 -3.02 2.61
CA LYS A 565 1.10 -3.83 3.80
C LYS A 565 -0.12 -4.70 3.55
N LYS A 566 -0.22 -5.80 4.29
CA LYS A 566 -1.38 -6.68 4.29
C LYS A 566 -2.55 -6.07 5.09
N THR A 567 -3.76 -6.42 4.65
CA THR A 567 -5.01 -6.33 5.41
C THR A 567 -5.51 -7.73 5.82
N ASP A 568 -6.29 -7.82 6.90
CA ASP A 568 -6.95 -9.07 7.30
C ASP A 568 -8.18 -9.41 6.44
N LYS A 569 -8.57 -8.54 5.50
CA LYS A 569 -9.72 -8.73 4.61
C LYS A 569 -9.32 -9.16 3.22
N THR A 570 -10.01 -10.16 2.71
CA THR A 570 -9.86 -10.57 1.30
C THR A 570 -10.35 -9.47 0.36
N GLY A 571 -9.52 -9.16 -0.64
CA GLY A 571 -9.77 -8.16 -1.69
C GLY A 571 -9.25 -6.75 -1.43
N SER A 572 -9.02 -6.34 -0.17
CA SER A 572 -8.55 -4.97 0.12
C SER A 572 -7.14 -4.66 -0.39
N ALA A 573 -6.38 -5.68 -0.84
CA ALA A 573 -5.06 -5.55 -1.44
C ALA A 573 -5.02 -5.97 -2.92
N ASN A 574 -6.15 -5.96 -3.63
CA ASN A 574 -6.18 -6.43 -5.00
C ASN A 574 -5.43 -5.45 -5.93
N ALA A 575 -4.37 -5.95 -6.55
CA ALA A 575 -3.62 -5.26 -7.59
C ALA A 575 -4.07 -5.79 -8.96
N LEU A 576 -3.95 -4.97 -10.00
CA LEU A 576 -4.35 -5.33 -11.36
C LEU A 576 -3.45 -4.70 -12.41
N GLU A 577 -3.31 -5.36 -13.55
CA GLU A 577 -2.64 -4.80 -14.73
C GLU A 577 -3.66 -4.06 -15.60
N LEU A 578 -3.28 -2.89 -16.12
CA LEU A 578 -4.01 -2.15 -17.14
C LEU A 578 -3.62 -2.62 -18.55
N PRO A 579 -4.46 -2.41 -19.59
CA PRO A 579 -4.15 -2.85 -20.95
C PRO A 579 -2.84 -2.30 -21.54
N ASN A 580 -2.36 -1.15 -21.05
CA ASN A 580 -1.08 -0.55 -21.43
C ASN A 580 0.14 -1.15 -20.69
N GLY A 581 -0.09 -2.12 -19.79
CA GLY A 581 0.93 -2.80 -18.99
C GLY A 581 1.30 -2.09 -17.68
N ASP A 582 0.62 -0.99 -17.35
CA ASP A 582 0.73 -0.38 -16.03
C ASP A 582 0.13 -1.27 -14.96
N ILE A 583 0.56 -1.07 -13.72
CA ILE A 583 0.04 -1.82 -12.58
C ILE A 583 -0.62 -0.85 -11.62
N ILE A 584 -1.87 -1.12 -11.27
CA ILE A 584 -2.52 -0.50 -10.12
C ILE A 584 -2.26 -1.39 -8.91
N TYR A 585 -1.71 -0.80 -7.86
CA TYR A 585 -1.43 -1.51 -6.63
C TYR A 585 -1.84 -0.69 -5.40
N PRO A 586 -2.40 -1.35 -4.37
CA PRO A 586 -2.77 -0.68 -3.15
C PRO A 586 -1.57 -0.45 -2.23
N THR A 587 -1.49 0.70 -1.60
CA THR A 587 -0.64 0.96 -0.43
C THR A 587 -1.50 1.48 0.71
N MET A 588 -0.88 1.58 1.87
CA MET A 588 -1.43 2.35 2.96
C MET A 588 -0.82 3.75 3.00
N LEU A 589 -1.64 4.72 3.33
CA LEU A 589 -1.15 5.96 3.91
C LEU A 589 -1.89 6.20 5.22
N GLU A 590 -1.13 6.33 6.29
CA GLU A 590 -1.69 6.64 7.60
C GLU A 590 -2.04 8.13 7.66
N LYS A 591 -3.21 8.46 8.22
CA LYS A 591 -3.57 9.85 8.45
C LYS A 591 -2.71 10.43 9.57
N ASN A 592 -2.55 11.76 9.54
CA ASN A 592 -1.92 12.51 10.62
C ASN A 592 -2.71 12.46 11.94
N ASP A 593 -3.89 11.82 11.98
CA ASP A 593 -4.70 11.63 13.19
C ASP A 593 -4.26 10.43 14.05
N GLY A 594 -3.28 9.66 13.58
CA GLY A 594 -2.60 8.62 14.36
C GLY A 594 -3.39 7.34 14.61
N LEU A 595 -4.61 7.21 14.09
CA LEU A 595 -5.47 6.05 14.35
C LEU A 595 -6.18 5.49 13.12
N SER A 596 -6.29 6.24 12.01
CA SER A 596 -6.91 5.74 10.78
C SER A 596 -5.89 5.57 9.65
N THR A 597 -6.00 4.44 8.95
CA THR A 597 -5.15 4.13 7.81
C THR A 597 -6.01 4.03 6.57
N ASN A 598 -5.79 4.90 5.60
CA ASN A 598 -6.55 4.83 4.36
C ASN A 598 -5.87 3.89 3.36
N LEU A 599 -6.69 3.21 2.57
CA LEU A 599 -6.21 2.55 1.37
C LEU A 599 -5.93 3.60 0.29
N TRP A 600 -4.75 3.54 -0.30
CA TRP A 600 -4.36 4.34 -1.45
C TRP A 600 -4.17 3.42 -2.65
N LEU A 601 -4.70 3.81 -3.80
CA LEU A 601 -4.39 3.16 -5.06
C LEU A 601 -3.27 3.93 -5.76
N ASN A 602 -2.25 3.22 -6.21
CA ASN A 602 -1.08 3.82 -6.85
C ASN A 602 -0.93 3.20 -8.24
N ARG A 603 -0.57 4.03 -9.21
CA ARG A 603 -0.24 3.57 -10.56
C ARG A 603 1.26 3.43 -10.71
N LEU A 604 1.76 2.23 -11.03
CA LEU A 604 3.09 2.04 -11.61
C LEU A 604 2.97 2.15 -13.12
N VAL A 605 3.55 3.20 -13.67
CA VAL A 605 3.58 3.45 -15.11
C VAL A 605 4.69 2.61 -15.74
N LYS A 606 4.34 1.74 -16.67
CA LYS A 606 5.29 0.99 -17.49
C LYS A 606 6.01 1.98 -18.40
N SER A 607 7.30 2.13 -18.16
CA SER A 607 8.16 3.03 -18.93
C SER A 607 8.56 2.33 -20.21
N THR A 608 8.11 2.82 -21.37
CA THR A 608 8.72 2.43 -22.65
C THR A 608 10.07 3.15 -22.79
N PRO A 609 11.14 2.47 -23.26
CA PRO A 609 12.36 3.16 -23.63
C PRO A 609 11.99 4.16 -24.74
N ASN A 610 12.12 5.46 -24.48
CA ASN A 610 11.78 6.58 -25.37
C ASN A 610 10.32 7.05 -25.44
N GLN A 611 9.46 6.82 -24.45
CA GLN A 611 8.30 7.72 -24.32
C GLN A 611 8.75 9.00 -23.59
N PRO A 612 8.86 10.17 -24.28
CA PRO A 612 8.93 11.43 -23.56
C PRO A 612 7.69 11.51 -22.67
N ARG A 613 7.91 11.96 -21.43
CA ARG A 613 6.92 12.28 -20.40
C ARG A 613 5.53 12.50 -21.01
N SER A 614 4.63 11.53 -20.87
CA SER A 614 3.20 11.85 -20.97
C SER A 614 2.96 12.91 -19.91
N GLU A 615 2.56 14.07 -20.40
CA GLU A 615 2.63 15.37 -19.76
C GLU A 615 2.04 15.31 -18.33
N ASP A 616 2.82 15.72 -17.31
CA ASP A 616 2.22 16.54 -16.26
C ASP A 616 1.45 17.64 -16.98
N PRO A 617 0.23 18.04 -16.55
CA PRO A 617 -0.59 19.02 -17.27
C PRO A 617 0.33 20.12 -17.76
N GLN A 618 0.44 20.24 -19.09
CA GLN A 618 1.48 20.99 -19.78
C GLN A 618 1.84 22.21 -18.96
N LYS A 619 3.12 22.35 -18.59
CA LYS A 619 3.69 23.68 -18.31
C LYS A 619 3.14 24.56 -19.43
N PRO A 620 2.37 25.63 -19.15
CA PRO A 620 1.71 26.40 -20.20
C PRO A 620 2.74 26.68 -21.28
N GLN A 621 2.40 26.34 -22.53
CA GLN A 621 3.20 26.75 -23.69
C GLN A 621 3.64 28.19 -23.45
N GLU A 622 4.95 28.43 -23.57
CA GLU A 622 5.53 29.76 -23.39
C GLU A 622 4.65 30.76 -24.16
N PRO A 623 3.92 31.66 -23.47
CA PRO A 623 2.89 32.42 -24.13
C PRO A 623 3.53 33.30 -25.18
N GLN A 624 2.98 33.29 -26.39
CA GLN A 624 3.12 34.40 -27.33
C GLN A 624 2.94 35.71 -26.54
N PRO A 625 3.80 36.73 -26.73
CA PRO A 625 3.82 37.93 -25.89
C PRO A 625 2.42 38.53 -25.80
N GLN A 626 1.78 38.36 -24.63
CA GLN A 626 0.46 38.92 -24.36
C GLN A 626 0.61 40.40 -23.96
N PRO A 627 -0.40 41.25 -24.24
CA PRO A 627 -0.33 42.66 -23.86
C PRO A 627 -0.12 42.78 -22.35
N GLN A 628 0.95 43.49 -21.95
CA GLN A 628 1.32 43.67 -20.55
C GLN A 628 0.16 44.28 -19.76
N ARG A 629 -0.43 43.50 -18.85
CA ARG A 629 -1.64 43.87 -18.11
C ARG A 629 -1.37 44.72 -16.87
N PHE A 630 -0.18 44.59 -16.28
CA PHE A 630 0.24 45.33 -15.09
C PHE A 630 1.49 46.15 -15.39
N SER A 631 1.45 47.45 -15.09
CA SER A 631 2.50 48.40 -15.49
C SER A 631 3.81 48.25 -14.72
N ASP A 632 3.78 47.63 -13.53
CA ASP A 632 4.90 47.45 -12.62
C ASP A 632 5.52 46.04 -12.67
N VAL A 633 5.13 45.22 -13.65
CA VAL A 633 5.68 43.89 -13.89
C VAL A 633 6.28 43.84 -15.29
N PRO A 634 7.55 44.25 -15.47
CA PRO A 634 8.21 44.27 -16.77
C PRO A 634 8.45 42.85 -17.30
N ALA A 635 8.59 42.69 -18.62
CA ALA A 635 8.84 41.40 -19.27
C ALA A 635 10.12 40.67 -18.80
N THR A 636 11.03 41.40 -18.15
CA THR A 636 12.27 40.85 -17.57
C THR A 636 12.10 40.35 -16.13
N ASP A 637 10.92 40.51 -15.51
CA ASP A 637 10.65 40.01 -14.17
C ASP A 637 10.59 38.48 -14.17
N GLN A 638 11.23 37.84 -13.19
CA GLN A 638 11.30 36.37 -13.07
C GLN A 638 9.92 35.69 -12.95
N PHE A 639 8.88 36.45 -12.57
CA PHE A 639 7.49 35.97 -12.45
C PHE A 639 6.54 36.63 -13.47
N TYR A 640 7.07 37.28 -14.50
CA TYR A 640 6.26 37.98 -15.50
C TYR A 640 5.15 37.10 -16.07
N SER A 641 5.50 35.88 -16.52
CA SER A 641 4.58 34.95 -17.16
C SER A 641 3.44 34.51 -16.24
N GLU A 642 3.76 34.20 -14.98
CA GLU A 642 2.81 33.75 -13.96
C GLU A 642 1.84 34.87 -13.56
N VAL A 643 2.35 36.10 -13.44
CA VAL A 643 1.53 37.27 -13.10
C VAL A 643 0.60 37.65 -14.25
N GLN A 644 1.07 37.62 -15.50
CA GLN A 644 0.21 37.82 -16.66
C GLN A 644 -0.85 36.72 -16.77
N TRP A 645 -0.48 35.46 -16.48
CA TRP A 645 -1.43 34.35 -16.44
C TRP A 645 -2.53 34.57 -15.40
N LEU A 646 -2.18 34.92 -14.16
CA LEU A 646 -3.16 35.23 -13.10
C LEU A 646 -4.14 36.34 -13.53
N GLY A 647 -3.62 37.37 -14.19
CA GLY A 647 -4.43 38.45 -14.74
C GLY A 647 -5.34 38.00 -15.89
N SER A 648 -4.84 37.14 -16.79
CA SER A 648 -5.59 36.61 -17.94
C SER A 648 -6.78 35.73 -17.52
N GLN A 649 -6.61 34.98 -16.43
CA GLN A 649 -7.65 34.12 -15.85
C GLN A 649 -8.63 34.90 -14.95
N ASN A 650 -8.47 36.22 -14.84
CA ASN A 650 -9.19 37.08 -13.89
C ASN A 650 -9.11 36.61 -12.42
N ILE A 651 -8.10 35.81 -12.06
CA ILE A 651 -7.85 35.36 -10.69
C ILE A 651 -7.40 36.58 -9.86
N THR A 652 -6.52 37.40 -10.43
CA THR A 652 -6.20 38.74 -9.91
C THR A 652 -6.66 39.83 -10.86
N THR A 653 -7.09 40.95 -10.30
CA THR A 653 -7.43 42.17 -11.03
C THR A 653 -6.35 43.25 -10.86
N GLY A 654 -5.32 42.97 -10.05
CA GLY A 654 -4.37 43.99 -9.59
C GLY A 654 -5.04 45.08 -8.74
N TYR A 655 -4.38 46.22 -8.67
CA TYR A 655 -4.85 47.43 -8.01
C TYR A 655 -5.55 48.37 -9.00
N PRO A 656 -6.41 49.30 -8.52
CA PRO A 656 -7.14 50.24 -9.39
C PRO A 656 -6.26 51.13 -10.26
N ASP A 657 -4.98 51.30 -9.91
CA ASP A 657 -3.97 52.06 -10.65
C ASP A 657 -3.30 51.24 -11.77
N GLY A 658 -3.71 49.99 -12.00
CA GLY A 658 -3.14 49.11 -13.02
C GLY A 658 -1.85 48.41 -12.60
N THR A 659 -1.50 48.38 -11.31
CA THR A 659 -0.31 47.70 -10.77
C THR A 659 -0.63 46.34 -10.16
N PHE A 660 0.37 45.46 -10.04
CA PHE A 660 0.32 44.16 -9.37
C PHE A 660 1.00 44.15 -7.99
N ARG A 661 2.08 44.94 -7.83
CA ARG A 661 2.90 45.13 -6.64
C ARG A 661 3.58 43.85 -6.13
N PRO A 662 4.47 43.21 -6.93
CA PRO A 662 5.02 41.88 -6.64
C PRO A 662 5.84 41.77 -5.34
N GLY A 663 6.39 42.89 -4.84
CA GLY A 663 7.16 42.93 -3.59
C GLY A 663 6.34 43.30 -2.34
N GLN A 664 5.04 43.53 -2.46
CA GLN A 664 4.18 43.90 -1.33
C GLN A 664 3.51 42.68 -0.70
N ASN A 665 3.24 42.76 0.60
CA ASN A 665 2.50 41.71 1.30
C ASN A 665 1.08 41.60 0.76
N VAL A 666 0.64 40.36 0.48
CA VAL A 666 -0.73 40.08 0.09
C VAL A 666 -1.59 39.90 1.33
N GLU A 667 -2.65 40.71 1.45
CA GLU A 667 -3.61 40.58 2.54
C GLU A 667 -4.42 39.28 2.44
N ARG A 668 -4.80 38.70 3.57
CA ARG A 668 -5.58 37.44 3.62
C ARG A 668 -6.89 37.54 2.84
N ALA A 669 -7.55 38.70 2.85
CA ALA A 669 -8.78 38.93 2.09
C ALA A 669 -8.53 38.92 0.57
N ALA A 670 -7.41 39.46 0.11
CA ALA A 670 -7.02 39.40 -1.31
C ALA A 670 -6.73 37.97 -1.74
N MET A 671 -6.05 37.18 -0.89
CA MET A 671 -5.81 35.77 -1.17
C MET A 671 -7.11 34.94 -1.20
N ALA A 672 -8.04 35.20 -0.27
CA ALA A 672 -9.36 34.58 -0.29
C ALA A 672 -10.13 34.92 -1.59
N ALA A 673 -10.04 36.15 -2.08
CA ALA A 673 -10.62 36.55 -3.35
C ALA A 673 -9.99 35.82 -4.55
N TYR A 674 -8.67 35.53 -4.51
CA TYR A 674 -8.01 34.76 -5.58
C TYR A 674 -8.54 33.34 -5.63
N PHE A 675 -8.61 32.65 -4.48
CA PHE A 675 -9.18 31.31 -4.42
C PHE A 675 -10.66 31.28 -4.82
N TYR A 676 -11.43 32.28 -4.42
CA TYR A 676 -12.82 32.42 -4.80
C TYR A 676 -13.01 32.52 -6.32
N ARG A 677 -12.23 33.37 -7.01
CA ARG A 677 -12.29 33.51 -8.47
C ARG A 677 -11.72 32.29 -9.19
N MET A 678 -10.65 31.70 -8.65
CA MET A 678 -10.07 30.47 -9.18
C MET A 678 -11.05 29.30 -9.14
N ALA A 679 -11.91 29.24 -8.12
CA ALA A 679 -12.97 28.24 -8.00
C ALA A 679 -14.21 28.53 -8.87
N GLY A 680 -14.16 29.53 -9.77
CA GLY A 680 -15.28 29.90 -10.63
C GLY A 680 -16.32 30.81 -9.98
N SER A 681 -15.97 31.51 -8.90
CA SER A 681 -16.85 32.44 -8.16
C SER A 681 -18.18 31.82 -7.71
N PRO A 682 -18.16 30.75 -6.89
CA PRO A 682 -19.38 30.08 -6.41
C PRO A 682 -20.29 31.02 -5.59
N GLU A 683 -21.59 30.74 -5.49
CA GLU A 683 -22.47 31.55 -4.62
C GLU A 683 -22.05 31.42 -3.15
N VAL A 684 -22.01 32.54 -2.44
CA VAL A 684 -21.71 32.61 -1.00
C VAL A 684 -22.92 33.10 -0.25
N THR A 685 -23.41 32.28 0.69
CA THR A 685 -24.42 32.68 1.67
C THR A 685 -23.73 33.44 2.80
N VAL A 686 -24.15 34.68 3.03
CA VAL A 686 -23.64 35.55 4.10
C VAL A 686 -24.46 35.40 5.37
#